data_AF-A0A1R2BRC6-F1
#
_entry.id   AF-A0A1R2BRC6-F1
#
_cell.length_a   1.000
_cell.length_b   1.000
_cell.length_c   1.000
_cell.angle_alpha   90.00
_cell.angle_beta   90.00
_cell.angle_gamma   90.00
#
_symmetry.space_group_name_H-M   'P 1'
#
loop_
_entity.id
_entity.type
_entity.pdbx_description
1 polymer ?
#
loop_
_entity_poly.entity_id
_entity_poly.type
_entity_poly.pdbx_seq_one_letter_code
_entity_poly.pdbx_strand_id
1 'polypeptide(L)'
;MNSASKDKVKAHLDKSIISSIISTARASIKEPSRPFTPGDSQRTLFSNSDLARPPSSYSIKTFAKELEPLKQRPVILEPVIQTGRKVMSEDIKNPPRKPVKIIREIPEEIQEEDDENPMINEARDIIKTIDKIRSDAEYRNCFENEKLQVLLDNITDILAELKYSPHVPIWISRKEILKSLAFTLEFFEKDTIKIMKICKNILENVTNHDMLYRKKKKSVVTNPLALGAIKSLYQLTKSSENDEIFKKEELINTFYEVLLSIISEDSYSQIGLPYEFMLYLLGSVKNVTNNEEITFQSYKFLSVLMPLLPTPGIDEFPHPNPKHVDLLIQVSGIIKNLSSSRSLQTIMELQILEKIILMIKIYNKGEILLNCLKTITKLSPEDIVNAILRPSIPTFFNIFTNSSDPLVLSRTCYILANILGDYNTENDINELDSIENLLYIWEDIIGNTDEMSVDLLIKIIRLIANILKAKHIGPKFLSAEEVLKLLLDTLSRYKIEPYEELVLNSVACMANLLFYDLPDLGYVNEHNRLIAFSKISSMVVNCYNEEIAVQALRTLANLTRHENICKELPGLFMIDALLMLLNHSCWDIVYFSLGCFINISWVTKELLYSEIIFDSLINFLDEVRNTEFEFSGQLCMIFCNLCCLSKGLVPWESVAGEENVKKLSDMVKEILDMGGDDEKLIRVVEYAKDLNEFMPKPLLPCMVEGCGRKFLNKELLQDHWNRRHK
;
A
#
# COMPACT_ATOMS: atom_id res chain seq x y z
N MET A 1 -51.00 -29.09 31.71
CA MET A 1 -49.95 -28.21 32.30
C MET A 1 -48.98 -27.78 31.20
N ASN A 2 -48.45 -26.56 31.14
CA ASN A 2 -49.07 -25.24 31.35
C ASN A 2 -48.33 -24.24 30.43
N SER A 3 -49.04 -23.33 29.76
CA SER A 3 -48.42 -22.35 28.84
C SER A 3 -47.35 -21.49 29.51
N ALA A 4 -47.60 -21.09 30.76
CA ALA A 4 -46.74 -20.23 31.57
C ALA A 4 -45.28 -20.69 31.75
N SER A 5 -44.93 -21.97 31.52
CA SER A 5 -43.53 -22.42 31.58
C SER A 5 -42.72 -21.99 30.36
N LYS A 6 -43.33 -22.02 29.16
CA LYS A 6 -42.66 -21.59 27.91
C LYS A 6 -42.40 -20.09 27.89
N ASP A 7 -43.34 -19.29 28.41
CA ASP A 7 -43.17 -17.84 28.50
C ASP A 7 -42.15 -17.43 29.59
N LYS A 8 -42.09 -18.15 30.73
CA LYS A 8 -41.04 -17.92 31.74
C LYS A 8 -39.62 -18.18 31.22
N VAL A 9 -39.39 -19.29 30.52
CA VAL A 9 -38.06 -19.61 29.95
C VAL A 9 -37.60 -18.51 28.99
N LYS A 10 -38.51 -18.07 28.11
CA LYS A 10 -38.23 -16.99 27.16
C LYS A 10 -37.96 -15.66 27.86
N ALA A 11 -38.79 -15.29 28.84
CA ALA A 11 -38.65 -14.04 29.58
C ALA A 11 -37.44 -13.98 30.52
N HIS A 12 -36.83 -15.12 30.90
CA HIS A 12 -35.58 -15.15 31.66
C HIS A 12 -34.34 -14.99 30.77
N LEU A 13 -34.28 -15.71 29.64
CA LEU A 13 -33.20 -15.57 28.65
C LEU A 13 -33.08 -14.12 28.14
N ASP A 14 -34.20 -13.46 27.89
CA ASP A 14 -34.25 -12.06 27.43
C ASP A 14 -33.79 -11.02 28.48
N LYS A 15 -33.58 -11.38 29.77
CA LYS A 15 -33.55 -10.39 30.88
C LYS A 15 -32.30 -10.25 31.74
N SER A 16 -31.37 -11.22 31.77
CA SER A 16 -30.15 -11.09 32.59
C SER A 16 -28.96 -10.63 31.72
N ILE A 17 -28.20 -11.58 31.18
CA ILE A 17 -26.94 -11.33 30.47
C ILE A 17 -27.19 -10.80 29.05
N ILE A 18 -28.17 -11.37 28.32
CA ILE A 18 -28.42 -10.99 26.91
C ILE A 18 -28.91 -9.53 26.77
N SER A 19 -29.71 -9.02 27.72
CA SER A 19 -30.15 -7.62 27.72
C SER A 19 -28.98 -6.66 27.97
N SER A 20 -28.10 -6.99 28.93
CA SER A 20 -26.86 -6.26 29.19
C SER A 20 -25.96 -6.22 27.95
N ILE A 21 -25.68 -7.38 27.34
CA ILE A 21 -24.87 -7.49 26.12
C ILE A 21 -25.49 -6.71 24.95
N ILE A 22 -26.82 -6.72 24.78
CA ILE A 22 -27.49 -5.93 23.72
C ILE A 22 -27.37 -4.42 23.98
N SER A 23 -27.39 -3.97 25.23
CA SER A 23 -27.19 -2.56 25.57
C SER A 23 -25.74 -2.14 25.31
N THR A 24 -24.77 -2.90 25.82
CA THR A 24 -23.34 -2.65 25.65
C THR A 24 -22.90 -2.75 24.18
N ALA A 25 -23.44 -3.70 23.40
CA ALA A 25 -23.16 -3.79 21.97
C ALA A 25 -23.73 -2.60 21.17
N ARG A 26 -24.89 -2.06 21.57
CA ARG A 26 -25.44 -0.82 20.97
C ARG A 26 -24.64 0.42 21.34
N ALA A 27 -24.01 0.43 22.52
CA ALA A 27 -23.08 1.48 22.91
C ALA A 27 -21.74 1.39 22.14
N SER A 28 -21.12 0.20 22.04
CA SER A 28 -19.83 0.02 21.36
C SER A 28 -19.87 0.20 19.83
N ILE A 29 -21.07 0.26 19.23
CA ILE A 29 -21.27 0.63 17.81
C ILE A 29 -21.23 2.16 17.62
N LYS A 30 -21.44 2.95 18.68
CA LYS A 30 -21.33 4.42 18.63
C LYS A 30 -19.91 4.93 18.85
N GLU A 31 -19.16 4.30 19.76
CA GLU A 31 -17.82 4.75 20.17
C GLU A 31 -16.86 3.53 20.22
N PRO A 32 -16.11 3.24 19.15
CA PRO A 32 -15.18 2.11 19.09
C PRO A 32 -13.80 2.47 19.65
N SER A 33 -13.42 1.90 20.80
CA SER A 33 -12.16 2.22 21.49
C SER A 33 -11.12 1.10 21.44
N ARG A 34 -10.23 1.13 20.42
CA ARG A 34 -8.82 0.69 20.52
C ARG A 34 -7.98 1.48 19.49
N PRO A 35 -7.04 2.34 19.89
CA PRO A 35 -5.98 2.80 19.00
C PRO A 35 -4.98 1.65 18.75
N PHE A 36 -4.38 1.63 17.56
CA PHE A 36 -3.29 0.71 17.22
C PHE A 36 -2.37 1.36 16.20
N THR A 37 -1.10 1.52 16.58
CA THR A 37 -0.04 2.07 15.72
C THR A 37 0.91 0.93 15.36
N PRO A 38 0.86 0.38 14.13
CA PRO A 38 1.87 -0.57 13.68
C PRO A 38 3.20 0.17 13.42
N GLY A 39 4.31 -0.42 13.85
CA GLY A 39 5.64 0.09 13.52
C GLY A 39 6.10 -0.41 12.14
N ASP A 40 6.09 0.47 11.14
CA ASP A 40 6.59 0.17 9.79
C ASP A 40 8.12 0.08 9.77
N SER A 41 8.68 -1.10 10.05
CA SER A 41 10.13 -1.35 10.01
C SER A 41 10.67 -1.73 8.62
N GLN A 42 9.85 -1.65 7.57
CA GLN A 42 10.21 -2.02 6.18
C GLN A 42 9.68 -1.03 5.12
N ARG A 43 9.73 0.29 5.39
CA ARG A 43 9.59 1.32 4.34
C ARG A 43 10.98 1.74 3.81
N THR A 44 11.49 1.02 2.82
CA THR A 44 12.45 1.64 1.88
C THR A 44 11.66 2.54 0.94
N LEU A 45 11.70 3.86 1.16
CA LEU A 45 10.79 4.80 0.47
C LEU A 45 11.08 4.95 -1.03
N PHE A 46 12.26 4.50 -1.45
CA PHE A 46 12.70 4.36 -2.83
C PHE A 46 13.13 2.90 -3.05
N SER A 47 12.67 2.29 -4.15
CA SER A 47 13.33 1.12 -4.71
C SER A 47 14.55 1.58 -5.52
N ASN A 48 15.58 0.73 -5.62
CA ASN A 48 16.84 1.04 -6.34
C ASN A 48 16.67 1.25 -7.87
N SER A 49 15.43 1.34 -8.37
CA SER A 49 15.05 1.61 -9.76
C SER A 49 14.75 3.09 -10.05
N ASP A 50 14.61 3.96 -9.04
CA ASP A 50 14.29 5.38 -9.24
C ASP A 50 15.42 6.20 -9.94
N LEU A 51 16.58 5.56 -10.16
CA LEU A 51 17.73 6.06 -10.93
C LEU A 51 17.51 6.06 -12.46
N ALA A 52 16.34 5.63 -12.96
CA ALA A 52 16.03 5.54 -14.39
C ALA A 52 15.83 6.90 -15.12
N ARG A 53 16.07 8.04 -14.45
CA ARG A 53 15.99 9.39 -15.03
C ARG A 53 17.39 9.97 -15.24
N PRO A 54 17.76 10.44 -16.46
CA PRO A 54 19.05 11.08 -16.70
C PRO A 54 19.29 12.31 -15.80
N PRO A 55 20.56 12.69 -15.54
CA PRO A 55 20.91 13.82 -14.68
C PRO A 55 20.31 15.14 -15.19
N SER A 56 20.13 16.10 -14.28
CA SER A 56 19.56 17.42 -14.60
C SER A 56 20.40 18.27 -15.57
N SER A 57 21.64 17.87 -15.85
CA SER A 57 22.51 18.38 -16.90
C SER A 57 22.11 17.84 -18.29
N TYR A 58 21.24 18.57 -19.01
CA TYR A 58 20.76 18.19 -20.34
C TYR A 58 21.34 19.06 -21.46
N SER A 59 21.85 18.44 -22.53
CA SER A 59 22.13 19.12 -23.80
C SER A 59 20.91 19.09 -24.72
N ILE A 60 20.55 20.24 -25.31
CA ILE A 60 19.36 20.42 -26.17
C ILE A 60 19.34 19.45 -27.37
N LYS A 61 20.51 19.01 -27.86
CA LYS A 61 20.63 18.04 -28.96
C LYS A 61 19.92 16.71 -28.69
N THR A 62 19.80 16.30 -27.42
CA THR A 62 19.13 15.05 -27.03
C THR A 62 17.60 15.22 -27.04
N PHE A 63 17.09 16.33 -26.54
CA PHE A 63 15.65 16.62 -26.45
C PHE A 63 15.00 16.75 -27.84
N ALA A 64 15.71 17.35 -28.80
CA ALA A 64 15.24 17.49 -30.19
C ALA A 64 15.03 16.15 -30.93
N LYS A 65 15.61 15.03 -30.44
CA LYS A 65 15.39 13.69 -31.00
C LYS A 65 14.16 12.96 -30.43
N GLU A 66 13.66 13.34 -29.25
CA GLU A 66 12.51 12.66 -28.61
C GLU A 66 11.14 13.20 -29.08
N LEU A 67 11.09 14.22 -29.96
CA LEU A 67 9.87 15.01 -30.23
C LEU A 67 9.37 15.08 -31.69
N GLU A 68 9.99 14.37 -32.64
CA GLU A 68 9.44 14.23 -34.01
C GLU A 68 9.31 12.77 -34.47
N PRO A 69 8.19 12.35 -35.11
CA PRO A 69 6.85 12.96 -35.03
C PRO A 69 5.69 11.95 -34.92
N LEU A 70 4.63 12.33 -34.20
CA LEU A 70 3.30 11.73 -34.33
C LEU A 70 2.73 12.00 -35.74
N LYS A 71 2.73 11.01 -36.63
CA LYS A 71 2.07 11.07 -37.94
C LYS A 71 1.11 9.89 -38.17
N GLN A 72 -0.17 10.24 -38.01
CA GLN A 72 -1.43 9.62 -38.50
C GLN A 72 -1.29 8.75 -39.77
N ARG A 73 -2.12 7.74 -40.12
CA ARG A 73 -3.46 7.21 -39.71
C ARG A 73 -3.68 5.88 -40.53
N PRO A 74 -4.87 5.23 -40.69
CA PRO A 74 -6.21 5.38 -40.06
C PRO A 74 -6.79 4.05 -39.49
N VAL A 75 -8.05 4.10 -39.02
CA VAL A 75 -8.93 2.94 -38.72
C VAL A 75 -9.93 2.75 -39.87
N ILE A 76 -10.39 1.50 -40.10
CA ILE A 76 -11.59 1.16 -40.89
C ILE A 76 -12.45 0.18 -40.09
N LEU A 77 -13.78 0.28 -40.18
CA LEU A 77 -14.77 -0.52 -39.45
C LEU A 77 -15.94 -0.95 -40.37
N GLU A 78 -16.68 -1.96 -39.91
CA GLU A 78 -18.07 -2.30 -40.31
C GLU A 78 -18.34 -2.79 -41.76
N PRO A 79 -19.55 -3.32 -42.08
CA PRO A 79 -20.54 -4.07 -41.26
C PRO A 79 -21.06 -5.37 -41.96
N VAL A 80 -22.20 -5.94 -41.49
CA VAL A 80 -23.36 -6.48 -42.29
C VAL A 80 -23.97 -7.85 -41.84
N ILE A 81 -25.11 -7.75 -41.14
CA ILE A 81 -26.42 -8.43 -41.30
C ILE A 81 -26.56 -9.99 -41.31
N GLN A 82 -27.35 -10.43 -40.33
CA GLN A 82 -28.38 -11.50 -40.29
C GLN A 82 -28.67 -12.36 -41.54
N THR A 83 -28.88 -13.66 -41.33
CA THR A 83 -30.08 -14.38 -41.82
C THR A 83 -30.53 -15.43 -40.78
N GLY A 84 -31.76 -15.95 -40.89
CA GLY A 84 -32.25 -17.07 -40.06
C GLY A 84 -33.57 -17.63 -40.60
N ARG A 85 -33.95 -18.87 -40.19
CA ARG A 85 -35.25 -19.46 -40.52
C ARG A 85 -35.69 -20.59 -39.57
N LYS A 86 -37.00 -20.67 -39.37
CA LYS A 86 -37.78 -21.82 -38.82
C LYS A 86 -37.76 -23.00 -39.82
N VAL A 87 -38.24 -24.22 -39.58
CA VAL A 87 -39.29 -24.79 -38.68
C VAL A 87 -38.88 -26.24 -38.28
N MET A 88 -39.50 -26.96 -37.32
CA MET A 88 -40.81 -27.65 -37.40
C MET A 88 -41.34 -28.12 -36.02
N SER A 89 -42.63 -28.47 -35.94
CA SER A 89 -43.38 -29.09 -34.82
C SER A 89 -43.56 -30.62 -35.01
N GLU A 90 -43.98 -31.44 -34.03
CA GLU A 90 -45.35 -31.96 -33.70
C GLU A 90 -45.21 -33.18 -32.73
N ASP A 91 -46.19 -33.77 -31.99
CA ASP A 91 -47.57 -33.42 -31.56
C ASP A 91 -47.85 -33.97 -30.13
N ILE A 92 -48.24 -33.09 -29.19
CA ILE A 92 -49.35 -33.18 -28.21
C ILE A 92 -49.81 -34.57 -27.62
N LYS A 93 -49.95 -34.68 -26.28
CA LYS A 93 -51.16 -35.07 -25.46
C LYS A 93 -50.84 -35.62 -24.04
N ASN A 94 -51.70 -35.27 -23.08
CA ASN A 94 -51.85 -35.82 -21.70
C ASN A 94 -52.87 -37.01 -21.69
N PRO A 95 -53.40 -37.62 -20.58
CA PRO A 95 -53.33 -37.30 -19.13
C PRO A 95 -53.11 -38.55 -18.18
N PRO A 96 -53.85 -38.84 -17.07
CA PRO A 96 -53.48 -38.42 -15.71
C PRO A 96 -53.47 -39.47 -14.56
N ARG A 97 -52.76 -39.10 -13.47
CA ARG A 97 -53.00 -39.37 -12.02
C ARG A 97 -53.88 -40.58 -11.56
N LYS A 98 -53.25 -41.53 -10.85
CA LYS A 98 -53.69 -42.23 -9.60
C LYS A 98 -52.65 -43.34 -9.24
N PRO A 99 -52.78 -44.14 -8.15
CA PRO A 99 -53.73 -44.12 -7.01
C PRO A 99 -53.32 -43.06 -5.94
N VAL A 100 -53.31 -43.20 -4.59
CA VAL A 100 -53.63 -44.28 -3.62
C VAL A 100 -54.21 -43.66 -2.32
N LYS A 101 -54.79 -44.48 -1.44
CA LYS A 101 -54.88 -44.30 0.01
C LYS A 101 -54.36 -45.59 0.66
N ILE A 102 -53.53 -45.51 1.70
CA ILE A 102 -53.25 -46.64 2.59
C ILE A 102 -53.56 -46.19 4.02
N ILE A 103 -54.33 -47.01 4.73
CA ILE A 103 -54.61 -46.89 6.15
C ILE A 103 -53.80 -47.99 6.84
N ARG A 104 -53.07 -47.63 7.89
CA ARG A 104 -52.67 -48.50 9.00
C ARG A 104 -52.88 -47.64 10.25
N GLU A 105 -53.85 -47.95 11.10
CA GLU A 105 -53.83 -49.06 12.07
C GLU A 105 -52.76 -48.81 13.14
N ILE A 106 -53.23 -48.74 14.39
CA ILE A 106 -52.45 -48.51 15.60
C ILE A 106 -52.24 -49.89 16.23
N PRO A 107 -51.01 -50.39 16.36
CA PRO A 107 -50.70 -51.49 17.28
C PRO A 107 -50.75 -50.99 18.72
N GLU A 108 -51.08 -51.89 19.63
CA GLU A 108 -51.26 -51.62 21.05
C GLU A 108 -49.91 -51.56 21.82
N GLU A 109 -50.03 -51.45 23.14
CA GLU A 109 -48.96 -51.33 24.13
C GLU A 109 -47.78 -52.30 23.88
N ILE A 110 -46.58 -51.74 23.66
CA ILE A 110 -45.33 -52.49 23.85
C ILE A 110 -44.94 -52.35 25.32
N GLN A 111 -44.70 -53.50 25.96
CA GLN A 111 -44.40 -53.61 27.39
C GLN A 111 -42.96 -53.21 27.71
N GLU A 112 -42.67 -53.03 28.99
CA GLU A 112 -41.33 -52.74 29.51
C GLU A 112 -40.43 -53.98 29.40
N GLU A 113 -39.62 -54.05 28.34
CA GLU A 113 -38.40 -54.87 28.31
C GLU A 113 -37.18 -53.95 28.48
N ASP A 114 -36.80 -53.69 29.73
CA ASP A 114 -35.54 -53.06 30.10
C ASP A 114 -34.37 -54.04 29.85
N ASP A 115 -33.92 -54.12 28.60
CA ASP A 115 -32.58 -54.61 28.26
C ASP A 115 -31.77 -53.46 27.63
N GLU A 116 -30.60 -53.19 28.19
CA GLU A 116 -30.01 -51.84 28.14
C GLU A 116 -29.46 -51.45 26.77
N ASN A 117 -30.14 -50.53 26.07
CA ASN A 117 -29.58 -49.85 24.91
C ASN A 117 -28.36 -48.99 25.35
N PRO A 118 -27.12 -49.29 24.89
CA PRO A 118 -25.91 -48.62 25.40
C PRO A 118 -25.92 -47.10 25.21
N MET A 119 -26.41 -46.63 24.06
CA MET A 119 -26.56 -45.21 23.72
C MET A 119 -27.52 -44.49 24.72
N ILE A 120 -28.54 -45.18 25.22
CA ILE A 120 -29.46 -44.63 26.23
C ILE A 120 -28.78 -44.56 27.61
N ASN A 121 -27.97 -45.55 27.96
CA ASN A 121 -27.22 -45.57 29.21
C ASN A 121 -26.15 -44.47 29.25
N GLU A 122 -25.30 -44.39 28.23
CA GLU A 122 -24.23 -43.41 28.17
C GLU A 122 -24.78 -41.97 28.08
N ALA A 123 -25.85 -41.73 27.30
CA ALA A 123 -26.51 -40.42 27.28
C ALA A 123 -27.16 -40.05 28.64
N ARG A 124 -27.64 -41.05 29.41
CA ARG A 124 -28.12 -40.83 30.78
C ARG A 124 -26.98 -40.39 31.70
N ASP A 125 -25.77 -40.93 31.53
CA ASP A 125 -24.60 -40.61 32.35
C ASP A 125 -23.95 -39.26 31.98
N ILE A 126 -23.99 -38.89 30.70
CA ILE A 126 -23.70 -37.51 30.26
C ILE A 126 -24.66 -36.52 30.93
N ILE A 127 -25.96 -36.79 30.94
CA ILE A 127 -26.97 -35.90 31.56
C ILE A 127 -26.75 -35.80 33.07
N LYS A 128 -26.49 -36.92 33.78
CA LYS A 128 -26.10 -36.91 35.21
C LYS A 128 -24.87 -36.02 35.44
N THR A 129 -23.86 -36.10 34.58
CA THR A 129 -22.61 -35.32 34.70
C THR A 129 -22.85 -33.82 34.48
N ILE A 130 -23.64 -33.45 33.46
CA ILE A 130 -24.07 -32.08 33.20
C ILE A 130 -24.85 -31.50 34.40
N ASP A 131 -25.81 -32.25 34.94
CA ASP A 131 -26.60 -31.77 36.09
C ASP A 131 -25.80 -31.72 37.38
N LYS A 132 -24.78 -32.57 37.57
CA LYS A 132 -23.82 -32.44 38.66
C LYS A 132 -22.97 -31.17 38.52
N ILE A 133 -22.45 -30.85 37.33
CA ILE A 133 -21.73 -29.59 37.06
C ILE A 133 -22.57 -28.36 37.39
N ARG A 134 -23.89 -28.41 37.16
CA ARG A 134 -24.83 -27.31 37.44
C ARG A 134 -25.16 -27.20 38.94
N SER A 135 -25.43 -28.32 39.60
CA SER A 135 -25.90 -28.35 41.00
C SER A 135 -24.78 -28.24 42.04
N ASP A 136 -23.58 -28.75 41.75
CA ASP A 136 -22.45 -28.82 42.69
C ASP A 136 -21.36 -27.80 42.32
N ALA A 137 -21.12 -26.85 43.22
CA ALA A 137 -20.14 -25.78 43.00
C ALA A 137 -18.69 -26.23 43.25
N GLU A 138 -18.45 -27.19 44.16
CA GLU A 138 -17.11 -27.69 44.44
C GLU A 138 -16.67 -28.63 43.32
N TYR A 139 -17.54 -29.55 42.90
CA TYR A 139 -17.28 -30.42 41.76
C TYR A 139 -17.02 -29.62 40.48
N ARG A 140 -17.78 -28.55 40.22
CA ARG A 140 -17.58 -27.67 39.05
C ARG A 140 -16.25 -26.91 39.10
N ASN A 141 -15.87 -26.36 40.25
CA ASN A 141 -14.61 -25.63 40.41
C ASN A 141 -13.40 -26.57 40.23
N CYS A 142 -13.51 -27.82 40.70
CA CYS A 142 -12.51 -28.88 40.53
C CYS A 142 -12.64 -29.68 39.22
N PHE A 143 -13.54 -29.29 38.31
CA PHE A 143 -13.68 -29.97 37.02
C PHE A 143 -12.61 -29.48 36.05
N GLU A 144 -11.67 -30.35 35.68
CA GLU A 144 -10.52 -30.01 34.84
C GLU A 144 -10.90 -29.86 33.36
N ASN A 145 -10.10 -29.11 32.59
CA ASN A 145 -10.31 -28.88 31.16
C ASN A 145 -10.19 -30.16 30.31
N GLU A 146 -9.44 -31.15 30.76
CA GLU A 146 -9.32 -32.47 30.12
C GLU A 146 -10.58 -33.33 30.36
N LYS A 147 -11.08 -33.36 31.60
CA LYS A 147 -12.35 -34.02 31.97
C LYS A 147 -13.55 -33.38 31.24
N LEU A 148 -13.52 -32.07 31.02
CA LEU A 148 -14.50 -31.40 30.16
C LEU A 148 -14.34 -31.77 28.69
N GLN A 149 -13.12 -31.91 28.16
CA GLN A 149 -12.93 -32.31 26.77
C GLN A 149 -13.54 -33.70 26.51
N VAL A 150 -13.20 -34.69 27.34
CA VAL A 150 -13.79 -36.04 27.24
C VAL A 150 -15.32 -36.01 27.30
N LEU A 151 -15.92 -35.21 28.20
CA LEU A 151 -17.38 -35.05 28.25
C LEU A 151 -17.96 -34.47 26.96
N LEU A 152 -17.28 -33.52 26.32
CA LEU A 152 -17.72 -32.90 25.05
C LEU A 152 -17.50 -33.82 23.84
N ASP A 153 -16.46 -34.65 23.86
CA ASP A 153 -16.18 -35.65 22.84
C ASP A 153 -17.28 -36.73 22.86
N ASN A 154 -17.55 -37.35 24.03
CA ASN A 154 -18.66 -38.29 24.22
C ASN A 154 -20.04 -37.66 23.88
N ILE A 155 -20.26 -36.36 24.16
CA ILE A 155 -21.46 -35.64 23.70
C ILE A 155 -21.55 -35.64 22.17
N THR A 156 -20.44 -35.44 21.46
CA THR A 156 -20.41 -35.40 19.99
C THR A 156 -20.75 -36.76 19.39
N ASP A 157 -20.16 -37.84 19.92
CA ASP A 157 -20.40 -39.20 19.45
C ASP A 157 -21.85 -39.63 19.67
N ILE A 158 -22.39 -39.45 20.88
CA ILE A 158 -23.82 -39.71 21.16
C ILE A 158 -24.73 -38.87 20.28
N LEU A 159 -24.43 -37.58 20.08
CA LEU A 159 -25.23 -36.75 19.18
C LEU A 159 -25.18 -37.31 17.75
N ALA A 160 -24.02 -37.78 17.27
CA ALA A 160 -23.86 -38.40 15.95
C ALA A 160 -24.72 -39.67 15.80
N GLU A 161 -24.74 -40.58 16.80
CA GLU A 161 -25.63 -41.75 16.78
C GLU A 161 -27.12 -41.35 16.77
N LEU A 162 -27.49 -40.40 17.65
CA LEU A 162 -28.85 -39.87 17.78
C LEU A 162 -29.39 -39.19 16.51
N LYS A 163 -28.54 -38.91 15.52
CA LYS A 163 -28.94 -38.40 14.19
C LYS A 163 -29.64 -39.47 13.34
N TYR A 164 -29.40 -40.76 13.60
CA TYR A 164 -29.85 -41.89 12.78
C TYR A 164 -30.89 -42.80 13.47
N SER A 165 -31.15 -42.59 14.77
CA SER A 165 -32.10 -43.41 15.55
C SER A 165 -33.54 -42.86 15.52
N PRO A 166 -34.55 -43.62 15.04
CA PRO A 166 -35.92 -43.13 14.89
C PRO A 166 -36.78 -43.18 16.17
N HIS A 167 -36.32 -43.82 17.25
CA HIS A 167 -37.13 -44.15 18.42
C HIS A 167 -36.46 -43.78 19.76
N VAL A 168 -35.99 -42.53 19.86
CA VAL A 168 -35.30 -42.01 21.05
C VAL A 168 -36.29 -41.31 22.00
N PRO A 169 -36.22 -41.53 23.34
CA PRO A 169 -36.93 -40.74 24.33
C PRO A 169 -36.66 -39.22 24.22
N ILE A 170 -37.70 -38.40 24.37
CA ILE A 170 -37.63 -36.94 24.15
C ILE A 170 -36.55 -36.25 25.02
N TRP A 171 -36.30 -36.75 26.24
CA TRP A 171 -35.30 -36.20 27.16
C TRP A 171 -33.85 -36.51 26.76
N ILE A 172 -33.62 -37.49 25.87
CA ILE A 172 -32.32 -37.82 25.27
C ILE A 172 -32.15 -37.12 23.90
N SER A 173 -33.19 -36.46 23.37
CA SER A 173 -33.11 -35.83 22.04
C SER A 173 -31.95 -34.83 21.93
N ARG A 174 -31.28 -34.79 20.76
CA ARG A 174 -30.10 -33.93 20.47
C ARG A 174 -30.27 -32.50 21.02
N LYS A 175 -31.47 -31.96 20.87
CA LYS A 175 -31.86 -30.61 21.31
C LYS A 175 -31.85 -30.41 22.81
N GLU A 176 -32.29 -31.38 23.60
CA GLU A 176 -32.32 -31.26 25.06
C GLU A 176 -30.93 -31.50 25.68
N ILE A 177 -30.10 -32.39 25.10
CA ILE A 177 -28.67 -32.50 25.47
C ILE A 177 -27.92 -31.18 25.22
N LEU A 178 -27.97 -30.63 23.99
CA LEU A 178 -27.32 -29.36 23.64
C LEU A 178 -27.83 -28.17 24.47
N LYS A 179 -29.09 -28.21 24.92
CA LYS A 179 -29.71 -27.20 25.79
C LYS A 179 -29.25 -27.32 27.24
N SER A 180 -29.17 -28.53 27.78
CA SER A 180 -28.60 -28.77 29.11
C SER A 180 -27.11 -28.39 29.16
N LEU A 181 -26.37 -28.68 28.09
CA LEU A 181 -25.00 -28.21 27.89
C LEU A 181 -24.92 -26.67 27.83
N ALA A 182 -25.77 -26.01 27.03
CA ALA A 182 -25.81 -24.54 26.98
C ALA A 182 -26.15 -23.90 28.34
N PHE A 183 -26.98 -24.53 29.17
CA PHE A 183 -27.22 -24.07 30.54
C PHE A 183 -26.00 -24.20 31.47
N THR A 184 -24.97 -25.00 31.15
CA THR A 184 -23.74 -25.02 31.96
C THR A 184 -22.91 -23.74 31.84
N LEU A 185 -23.06 -22.97 30.75
CA LEU A 185 -22.34 -21.71 30.51
C LEU A 185 -22.60 -20.68 31.63
N GLU A 186 -23.81 -20.64 32.17
CA GLU A 186 -24.20 -19.76 33.29
C GLU A 186 -23.42 -20.06 34.58
N PHE A 187 -22.81 -21.24 34.69
CA PHE A 187 -22.07 -21.71 35.87
C PHE A 187 -20.55 -21.64 35.69
N PHE A 188 -20.06 -21.48 34.46
CA PHE A 188 -18.65 -21.34 34.10
C PHE A 188 -18.24 -19.90 33.78
N GLU A 189 -19.02 -18.89 34.19
CA GLU A 189 -18.93 -17.46 33.80
C GLU A 189 -17.53 -16.80 33.90
N LYS A 190 -16.58 -17.40 34.64
CA LYS A 190 -15.19 -16.91 34.81
C LYS A 190 -14.11 -17.77 34.14
N ASP A 191 -14.46 -18.90 33.55
CA ASP A 191 -13.52 -19.85 32.95
C ASP A 191 -13.63 -19.79 31.41
N THR A 192 -12.81 -18.95 30.80
CA THR A 192 -12.87 -18.65 29.36
C THR A 192 -12.58 -19.89 28.50
N ILE A 193 -11.70 -20.78 28.95
CA ILE A 193 -11.37 -22.04 28.27
C ILE A 193 -12.59 -22.95 28.25
N LYS A 194 -13.28 -23.14 29.38
CA LYS A 194 -14.48 -23.97 29.45
C LYS A 194 -15.63 -23.39 28.63
N ILE A 195 -15.85 -22.07 28.70
CA ILE A 195 -16.85 -21.39 27.86
C ILE A 195 -16.53 -21.61 26.37
N MET A 196 -15.27 -21.45 25.94
CA MET A 196 -14.86 -21.69 24.56
C MET A 196 -15.11 -23.13 24.12
N LYS A 197 -14.66 -24.12 24.88
CA LYS A 197 -14.87 -25.55 24.59
C LYS A 197 -16.36 -25.90 24.46
N ILE A 198 -17.19 -25.44 25.39
CA ILE A 198 -18.63 -25.69 25.38
C ILE A 198 -19.30 -25.00 24.17
N CYS A 199 -18.96 -23.74 23.88
CA CYS A 199 -19.51 -23.05 22.71
C CYS A 199 -19.02 -23.63 21.38
N LYS A 200 -17.77 -24.10 21.29
CA LYS A 200 -17.21 -24.84 20.15
C LYS A 200 -18.06 -26.09 19.88
N ASN A 201 -18.18 -26.96 20.88
CA ASN A 201 -18.92 -28.21 20.80
C ASN A 201 -20.40 -28.00 20.43
N ILE A 202 -21.05 -26.97 20.98
CA ILE A 202 -22.41 -26.58 20.59
C ILE A 202 -22.46 -26.21 19.10
N LEU A 203 -21.54 -25.38 18.59
CA LEU A 203 -21.56 -24.96 17.19
C LEU A 203 -21.30 -26.13 16.22
N GLU A 204 -20.40 -27.04 16.57
CA GLU A 204 -20.08 -28.23 15.76
C GLU A 204 -21.25 -29.22 15.72
N ASN A 205 -22.01 -29.32 16.81
CA ASN A 205 -23.13 -30.25 16.93
C ASN A 205 -24.51 -29.66 16.56
N VAL A 206 -24.65 -28.38 16.25
CA VAL A 206 -25.93 -27.85 15.75
C VAL A 206 -25.92 -27.89 14.22
N THR A 207 -26.68 -28.81 13.62
CA THR A 207 -26.80 -28.92 12.15
C THR A 207 -27.43 -27.67 11.54
N ASN A 208 -27.28 -27.42 10.23
CA ASN A 208 -27.96 -26.31 9.53
C ASN A 208 -29.48 -26.22 9.84
N HIS A 209 -30.17 -27.36 9.92
CA HIS A 209 -31.60 -27.42 10.22
C HIS A 209 -31.92 -27.23 11.71
N ASP A 210 -31.02 -27.62 12.61
CA ASP A 210 -31.13 -27.32 14.04
C ASP A 210 -30.74 -25.87 14.35
N MET A 211 -29.85 -25.25 13.54
CA MET A 211 -29.42 -23.86 13.66
C MET A 211 -30.52 -22.92 13.16
N LEU A 212 -31.13 -23.21 12.01
CA LEU A 212 -31.92 -22.25 11.25
C LEU A 212 -33.33 -22.77 10.96
N TYR A 213 -34.36 -22.01 11.32
CA TYR A 213 -35.75 -22.36 10.98
C TYR A 213 -36.53 -21.18 10.39
N ARG A 214 -37.43 -21.49 9.45
CA ARG A 214 -38.17 -20.48 8.66
C ARG A 214 -39.46 -20.05 9.37
N LYS A 215 -39.48 -18.86 9.97
CA LYS A 215 -40.67 -18.30 10.61
C LYS A 215 -41.60 -17.69 9.56
N LYS A 216 -42.79 -18.28 9.41
CA LYS A 216 -43.94 -17.87 8.55
C LYS A 216 -43.53 -17.07 7.28
N LYS A 217 -42.96 -17.79 6.30
CA LYS A 217 -42.70 -17.37 4.90
C LYS A 217 -41.76 -16.19 4.62
N LYS A 218 -41.33 -15.34 5.57
CA LYS A 218 -40.44 -14.18 5.25
C LYS A 218 -39.20 -13.94 6.12
N SER A 219 -38.93 -14.75 7.15
CA SER A 219 -37.70 -14.58 7.95
C SER A 219 -37.11 -15.90 8.41
N VAL A 220 -35.80 -16.06 8.27
CA VAL A 220 -35.00 -17.06 8.99
C VAL A 220 -34.86 -16.63 10.43
N VAL A 221 -34.92 -17.58 11.35
CA VAL A 221 -34.67 -17.37 12.77
C VAL A 221 -33.65 -18.39 13.24
N THR A 222 -32.58 -17.92 13.89
CA THR A 222 -31.58 -18.78 14.51
C THR A 222 -32.12 -19.39 15.79
N ASN A 223 -31.76 -20.64 16.06
CA ASN A 223 -31.97 -21.32 17.32
C ASN A 223 -31.27 -20.55 18.46
N PRO A 224 -31.98 -20.25 19.57
CA PRO A 224 -31.40 -19.54 20.72
C PRO A 224 -30.10 -20.17 21.28
N LEU A 225 -29.92 -21.49 21.13
CA LEU A 225 -28.70 -22.19 21.59
C LEU A 225 -27.47 -21.75 20.79
N ALA A 226 -27.51 -21.92 19.47
CA ALA A 226 -26.42 -21.50 18.57
C ALA A 226 -26.21 -19.98 18.62
N LEU A 227 -27.30 -19.19 18.69
CA LEU A 227 -27.22 -17.73 18.83
C LEU A 227 -26.61 -17.29 20.17
N GLY A 228 -26.82 -18.04 21.25
CA GLY A 228 -26.16 -17.83 22.53
C GLY A 228 -24.67 -18.15 22.46
N ALA A 229 -24.32 -19.34 21.95
CA ALA A 229 -22.93 -19.78 21.83
C ALA A 229 -22.06 -18.81 21.01
N ILE A 230 -22.53 -18.36 19.84
CA ILE A 230 -21.75 -17.42 19.01
C ILE A 230 -21.67 -16.02 19.64
N LYS A 231 -22.69 -15.58 20.42
CA LYS A 231 -22.64 -14.32 21.16
C LYS A 231 -21.61 -14.35 22.28
N SER A 232 -21.48 -15.48 22.98
CA SER A 232 -20.46 -15.68 24.01
C SER A 232 -19.06 -15.68 23.41
N LEU A 233 -18.81 -16.47 22.36
CA LEU A 233 -17.53 -16.48 21.64
C LEU A 233 -17.18 -15.07 21.11
N TYR A 234 -18.14 -14.37 20.51
CA TYR A 234 -17.93 -13.00 20.02
C TYR A 234 -17.49 -12.03 21.13
N GLN A 235 -18.02 -12.11 22.36
CA GLN A 235 -17.48 -11.26 23.44
C GLN A 235 -16.03 -11.65 23.80
N LEU A 236 -15.71 -12.94 23.83
CA LEU A 236 -14.35 -13.41 24.14
C LEU A 236 -13.32 -12.97 23.10
N THR A 237 -13.69 -12.93 21.81
CA THR A 237 -12.80 -12.41 20.74
C THR A 237 -12.42 -10.92 20.88
N LYS A 238 -13.03 -10.17 21.81
CA LYS A 238 -12.70 -8.75 22.03
C LYS A 238 -11.48 -8.52 22.94
N SER A 239 -10.97 -9.55 23.61
CA SER A 239 -9.68 -9.48 24.31
C SER A 239 -8.65 -10.39 23.64
N SER A 240 -7.54 -9.80 23.24
CA SER A 240 -6.35 -10.48 22.69
C SER A 240 -5.68 -11.45 23.67
N GLU A 241 -6.00 -11.34 24.97
CA GLU A 241 -5.60 -12.30 26.01
C GLU A 241 -6.16 -13.71 25.74
N ASN A 242 -7.23 -13.82 24.93
CA ASN A 242 -7.85 -15.09 24.55
C ASN A 242 -7.26 -15.70 23.27
N ASP A 243 -6.43 -14.99 22.50
CA ASP A 243 -6.03 -15.42 21.15
C ASP A 243 -5.33 -16.78 21.13
N GLU A 244 -4.42 -17.04 22.09
CA GLU A 244 -3.77 -18.34 22.24
C GLU A 244 -4.75 -19.48 22.57
N ILE A 245 -5.89 -19.17 23.21
CA ILE A 245 -6.95 -20.15 23.47
C ILE A 245 -7.75 -20.39 22.18
N PHE A 246 -8.11 -19.34 21.43
CA PHE A 246 -8.77 -19.47 20.11
C PHE A 246 -7.93 -20.30 19.13
N LYS A 247 -6.60 -20.13 19.16
CA LYS A 247 -5.60 -20.88 18.40
C LYS A 247 -5.47 -22.33 18.88
N LYS A 248 -5.25 -22.57 20.19
CA LYS A 248 -5.12 -23.91 20.78
C LYS A 248 -6.36 -24.77 20.61
N GLU A 249 -7.55 -24.17 20.71
CA GLU A 249 -8.83 -24.86 20.58
C GLU A 249 -9.32 -24.92 19.12
N GLU A 250 -8.52 -24.48 18.14
CA GLU A 250 -8.83 -24.43 16.70
C GLU A 250 -10.17 -23.79 16.34
N LEU A 251 -10.66 -22.82 17.13
CA LEU A 251 -11.98 -22.23 16.96
C LEU A 251 -12.20 -21.54 15.59
N ILE A 252 -11.10 -21.15 14.94
CA ILE A 252 -11.10 -20.61 13.58
C ILE A 252 -11.53 -21.65 12.52
N ASN A 253 -11.24 -22.94 12.75
CA ASN A 253 -11.73 -24.04 11.91
C ASN A 253 -13.24 -24.25 12.12
N THR A 254 -13.70 -24.26 13.37
CA THR A 254 -15.13 -24.32 13.70
C THR A 254 -15.93 -23.17 13.07
N PHE A 255 -15.40 -21.93 13.12
CA PHE A 255 -16.03 -20.78 12.45
C PHE A 255 -16.08 -20.93 10.92
N TYR A 256 -15.07 -21.54 10.31
CA TYR A 256 -15.03 -21.76 8.86
C TYR A 256 -16.08 -22.78 8.42
N GLU A 257 -16.15 -23.95 9.07
CA GLU A 257 -17.12 -25.01 8.71
C GLU A 257 -18.57 -24.54 8.89
N VAL A 258 -18.87 -23.83 9.98
CA VAL A 258 -20.20 -23.23 10.22
C VAL A 258 -20.55 -22.14 9.20
N LEU A 259 -19.56 -21.36 8.72
CA LEU A 259 -19.80 -20.36 7.69
C LEU A 259 -20.07 -21.03 6.33
N LEU A 260 -19.25 -22.02 5.97
CA LEU A 260 -19.38 -22.81 4.75
C LEU A 260 -20.72 -23.56 4.71
N SER A 261 -21.16 -24.16 5.83
CA SER A 261 -22.44 -24.86 5.89
C SER A 261 -23.62 -23.93 5.61
N ILE A 262 -23.60 -22.69 6.13
CA ILE A 262 -24.65 -21.69 5.93
C ILE A 262 -24.65 -21.12 4.50
N ILE A 263 -23.47 -20.96 3.87
CA ILE A 263 -23.33 -20.31 2.56
C ILE A 263 -23.52 -21.29 1.38
N SER A 264 -23.34 -22.61 1.60
CA SER A 264 -23.54 -23.65 0.57
C SER A 264 -24.78 -23.45 -0.31
N GLU A 265 -24.63 -23.63 -1.62
CA GLU A 265 -25.40 -22.92 -2.66
C GLU A 265 -26.93 -23.08 -2.59
N ASP A 266 -27.43 -24.26 -2.23
CA ASP A 266 -28.87 -24.53 -2.04
C ASP A 266 -29.47 -23.85 -0.80
N SER A 267 -28.68 -23.62 0.25
CA SER A 267 -29.17 -23.09 1.53
C SER A 267 -29.55 -21.60 1.42
N TYR A 268 -28.68 -20.82 0.77
CA TYR A 268 -28.84 -19.37 0.61
C TYR A 268 -30.13 -19.02 -0.16
N SER A 269 -30.32 -19.65 -1.31
CA SER A 269 -31.43 -19.37 -2.24
C SER A 269 -32.80 -19.82 -1.70
N GLN A 270 -32.86 -20.98 -1.03
CA GLN A 270 -34.13 -21.55 -0.57
C GLN A 270 -34.61 -20.96 0.75
N ILE A 271 -33.71 -20.67 1.70
CA ILE A 271 -34.04 -20.32 3.09
C ILE A 271 -33.82 -18.83 3.37
N GLY A 272 -32.69 -18.27 2.92
CA GLY A 272 -32.22 -16.90 3.15
C GLY A 272 -31.18 -16.78 4.27
N LEU A 273 -30.55 -15.59 4.42
CA LEU A 273 -29.48 -15.40 5.41
C LEU A 273 -29.99 -15.24 6.86
N PRO A 274 -29.36 -15.90 7.85
CA PRO A 274 -29.64 -15.71 9.27
C PRO A 274 -28.83 -14.52 9.84
N TYR A 275 -29.15 -13.32 9.35
CA TYR A 275 -28.37 -12.07 9.58
C TYR A 275 -27.81 -11.88 11.00
N GLU A 276 -28.61 -12.08 12.06
CA GLU A 276 -28.13 -11.84 13.42
C GLU A 276 -27.00 -12.81 13.82
N PHE A 277 -27.10 -14.09 13.46
CA PHE A 277 -26.05 -15.07 13.73
C PHE A 277 -24.80 -14.80 12.90
N MET A 278 -24.98 -14.48 11.62
CA MET A 278 -23.89 -14.13 10.70
C MET A 278 -23.11 -12.89 11.17
N LEU A 279 -23.77 -11.90 11.78
CA LEU A 279 -23.10 -10.72 12.34
C LEU A 279 -22.14 -11.09 13.48
N TYR A 280 -22.54 -11.98 14.39
CA TYR A 280 -21.66 -12.44 15.47
C TYR A 280 -20.59 -13.42 14.97
N LEU A 281 -20.89 -14.27 13.99
CA LEU A 281 -19.92 -15.19 13.38
C LEU A 281 -18.83 -14.43 12.63
N LEU A 282 -19.20 -13.60 11.65
CA LEU A 282 -18.25 -12.78 10.91
C LEU A 282 -17.57 -11.74 11.79
N GLY A 283 -18.25 -11.20 12.81
CA GLY A 283 -17.64 -10.35 13.83
C GLY A 283 -16.55 -11.08 14.64
N SER A 284 -16.77 -12.36 14.97
CA SER A 284 -15.78 -13.19 15.66
C SER A 284 -14.55 -13.46 14.77
N VAL A 285 -14.79 -13.82 13.50
CA VAL A 285 -13.72 -14.00 12.50
C VAL A 285 -12.96 -12.68 12.27
N LYS A 286 -13.64 -11.53 12.15
CA LYS A 286 -13.00 -10.20 12.03
C LYS A 286 -12.10 -9.87 13.21
N ASN A 287 -12.49 -10.24 14.41
CA ASN A 287 -11.68 -9.97 15.60
C ASN A 287 -10.44 -10.90 15.64
N VAL A 288 -10.64 -12.21 15.49
CA VAL A 288 -9.56 -13.22 15.56
C VAL A 288 -8.56 -13.08 14.42
N THR A 289 -9.00 -12.73 13.20
CA THR A 289 -8.10 -12.45 12.06
C THR A 289 -7.34 -11.13 12.20
N ASN A 290 -7.51 -10.36 13.28
CA ASN A 290 -6.62 -9.23 13.56
C ASN A 290 -5.30 -9.70 14.22
N ASN A 291 -5.15 -11.01 14.49
CA ASN A 291 -3.91 -11.65 14.90
C ASN A 291 -3.17 -12.23 13.67
N GLU A 292 -1.88 -11.92 13.51
CA GLU A 292 -1.10 -12.28 12.32
C GLU A 292 -0.83 -13.79 12.19
N GLU A 293 -0.66 -14.51 13.31
CA GLU A 293 -0.41 -15.95 13.28
C GLU A 293 -1.67 -16.72 12.81
N ILE A 294 -2.85 -16.30 13.31
CA ILE A 294 -4.12 -16.92 12.96
C ILE A 294 -4.56 -16.50 11.54
N THR A 295 -4.12 -15.33 11.07
CA THR A 295 -4.38 -14.83 9.70
C THR A 295 -3.90 -15.81 8.63
N PHE A 296 -2.72 -16.40 8.78
CA PHE A 296 -2.15 -17.34 7.79
C PHE A 296 -3.04 -18.59 7.59
N GLN A 297 -3.61 -19.13 8.68
CA GLN A 297 -4.54 -20.27 8.63
C GLN A 297 -5.93 -19.89 8.08
N SER A 298 -6.21 -18.59 7.97
CA SER A 298 -7.54 -18.04 7.70
C SER A 298 -7.78 -17.63 6.23
N TYR A 299 -6.79 -17.72 5.33
CA TYR A 299 -6.99 -17.33 3.93
C TYR A 299 -8.12 -18.10 3.22
N LYS A 300 -8.45 -19.32 3.67
CA LYS A 300 -9.61 -20.09 3.20
C LYS A 300 -10.95 -19.36 3.34
N PHE A 301 -11.10 -18.40 4.26
CA PHE A 301 -12.31 -17.58 4.35
C PHE A 301 -12.56 -16.73 3.10
N LEU A 302 -11.53 -16.37 2.33
CA LEU A 302 -11.68 -15.50 1.16
C LEU A 302 -12.64 -16.09 0.11
N SER A 303 -12.57 -17.40 -0.17
CA SER A 303 -13.48 -18.06 -1.11
C SER A 303 -14.90 -18.20 -0.54
N VAL A 304 -15.04 -18.55 0.73
CA VAL A 304 -16.35 -18.70 1.39
C VAL A 304 -17.10 -17.37 1.54
N LEU A 305 -16.39 -16.24 1.58
CA LEU A 305 -16.99 -14.89 1.61
C LEU A 305 -17.50 -14.41 0.24
N MET A 306 -17.08 -15.03 -0.88
CA MET A 306 -17.42 -14.57 -2.24
C MET A 306 -18.92 -14.39 -2.51
N PRO A 307 -19.84 -15.29 -2.08
CA PRO A 307 -21.28 -15.14 -2.30
C PRO A 307 -21.93 -14.01 -1.47
N LEU A 308 -21.20 -13.40 -0.54
CA LEU A 308 -21.65 -12.23 0.23
C LEU A 308 -21.18 -10.90 -0.38
N LEU A 309 -20.29 -10.92 -1.37
CA LEU A 309 -19.74 -9.73 -2.02
C LEU A 309 -20.56 -9.34 -3.26
N PRO A 310 -20.80 -8.04 -3.53
CA PRO A 310 -21.56 -7.59 -4.69
C PRO A 310 -20.93 -8.04 -6.00
N THR A 311 -21.74 -8.22 -7.04
CA THR A 311 -21.32 -8.79 -8.33
C THR A 311 -21.44 -7.75 -9.46
N PRO A 312 -20.37 -7.47 -10.22
CA PRO A 312 -20.40 -6.50 -11.31
C PRO A 312 -21.51 -6.78 -12.32
N GLY A 313 -22.24 -5.74 -12.73
CA GLY A 313 -23.38 -5.85 -13.65
C GLY A 313 -24.65 -6.48 -13.07
N ILE A 314 -24.68 -6.76 -11.76
CA ILE A 314 -25.88 -7.20 -11.01
C ILE A 314 -26.16 -6.22 -9.87
N ASP A 315 -25.14 -5.92 -9.07
CA ASP A 315 -25.21 -4.98 -7.95
C ASP A 315 -24.65 -3.62 -8.39
N GLU A 316 -25.54 -2.64 -8.63
CA GLU A 316 -25.17 -1.26 -8.99
C GLU A 316 -25.44 -0.25 -7.84
N PHE A 317 -26.21 -0.65 -6.82
CA PHE A 317 -26.72 0.22 -5.76
C PHE A 317 -26.59 -0.44 -4.37
N PRO A 318 -26.60 0.34 -3.27
CA PRO A 318 -26.54 -0.21 -1.91
C PRO A 318 -27.67 -1.21 -1.64
N HIS A 319 -27.32 -2.35 -1.03
CA HIS A 319 -28.28 -3.44 -0.84
C HIS A 319 -29.46 -3.02 0.06
N PRO A 320 -30.73 -3.18 -0.38
CA PRO A 320 -31.88 -2.51 0.24
C PRO A 320 -32.27 -3.01 1.65
N ASN A 321 -31.72 -4.14 2.09
CA ASN A 321 -31.81 -4.58 3.49
C ASN A 321 -30.58 -4.07 4.26
N PRO A 322 -30.72 -3.16 5.25
CA PRO A 322 -29.59 -2.62 6.01
C PRO A 322 -28.81 -3.72 6.75
N LYS A 323 -29.46 -4.83 7.14
CA LYS A 323 -28.75 -5.96 7.78
C LYS A 323 -27.71 -6.62 6.89
N HIS A 324 -27.83 -6.48 5.57
CA HIS A 324 -26.80 -6.95 4.64
C HIS A 324 -25.62 -5.98 4.59
N VAL A 325 -25.87 -4.67 4.70
CA VAL A 325 -24.81 -3.66 4.86
C VAL A 325 -24.06 -3.88 6.17
N ASP A 326 -24.77 -4.18 7.27
CA ASP A 326 -24.17 -4.58 8.56
C ASP A 326 -23.24 -5.81 8.43
N LEU A 327 -23.59 -6.76 7.54
CA LEU A 327 -22.74 -7.92 7.22
C LEU A 327 -21.53 -7.53 6.36
N LEU A 328 -21.73 -6.72 5.31
CA LEU A 328 -20.65 -6.24 4.44
C LEU A 328 -19.58 -5.45 5.21
N ILE A 329 -19.96 -4.77 6.29
CA ILE A 329 -19.01 -4.17 7.25
C ILE A 329 -18.09 -5.23 7.87
N GLN A 330 -18.62 -6.40 8.27
CA GLN A 330 -17.80 -7.49 8.81
C GLN A 330 -16.99 -8.17 7.70
N VAL A 331 -17.60 -8.45 6.54
CA VAL A 331 -16.94 -9.10 5.39
C VAL A 331 -15.74 -8.27 4.90
N SER A 332 -15.94 -6.97 4.63
CA SER A 332 -14.85 -6.06 4.24
C SER A 332 -13.76 -5.98 5.31
N GLY A 333 -14.13 -6.01 6.59
CA GLY A 333 -13.19 -6.02 7.70
C GLY A 333 -12.34 -7.29 7.79
N ILE A 334 -12.91 -8.47 7.51
CA ILE A 334 -12.16 -9.73 7.42
C ILE A 334 -11.22 -9.69 6.23
N ILE A 335 -11.69 -9.30 5.04
CA ILE A 335 -10.85 -9.21 3.83
C ILE A 335 -9.66 -8.26 4.11
N LYS A 336 -9.92 -7.08 4.66
CA LYS A 336 -8.90 -6.10 5.08
C LYS A 336 -7.88 -6.64 6.08
N ASN A 337 -8.26 -7.58 6.94
CA ASN A 337 -7.31 -8.29 7.81
C ASN A 337 -6.44 -9.24 7.00
N LEU A 338 -7.07 -10.16 6.26
CA LEU A 338 -6.41 -11.23 5.51
C LEU A 338 -5.52 -10.71 4.37
N SER A 339 -5.86 -9.57 3.77
CA SER A 339 -5.09 -8.96 2.69
C SER A 339 -3.66 -8.63 3.10
N SER A 340 -2.73 -9.13 2.30
CA SER A 340 -1.27 -9.08 2.40
C SER A 340 -0.67 -9.63 1.09
N SER A 341 0.62 -9.40 0.82
CA SER A 341 1.32 -9.99 -0.33
C SER A 341 1.21 -11.53 -0.36
N ARG A 342 1.28 -12.19 0.81
CA ARG A 342 1.07 -13.64 0.97
C ARG A 342 -0.31 -14.15 0.52
N SER A 343 -1.33 -13.29 0.56
CA SER A 343 -2.70 -13.60 0.11
C SER A 343 -2.99 -13.14 -1.32
N LEU A 344 -2.07 -12.42 -1.97
CA LEU A 344 -2.33 -11.70 -3.22
C LEU A 344 -2.80 -12.64 -4.33
N GLN A 345 -2.13 -13.78 -4.52
CA GLN A 345 -2.52 -14.77 -5.52
C GLN A 345 -3.99 -15.18 -5.37
N THR A 346 -4.44 -15.55 -4.16
CA THR A 346 -5.83 -15.95 -3.89
C THR A 346 -6.82 -14.79 -4.06
N ILE A 347 -6.42 -13.55 -3.75
CA ILE A 347 -7.24 -12.34 -3.98
C ILE A 347 -7.47 -12.10 -5.48
N MET A 348 -6.44 -12.35 -6.30
CA MET A 348 -6.47 -12.19 -7.76
C MET A 348 -7.25 -13.33 -8.44
N GLU A 349 -6.99 -14.58 -8.06
CA GLU A 349 -7.70 -15.77 -8.55
C GLU A 349 -9.21 -15.71 -8.26
N LEU A 350 -9.61 -15.09 -7.15
CA LEU A 350 -11.02 -14.90 -6.76
C LEU A 350 -11.62 -13.56 -7.25
N GLN A 351 -10.90 -12.72 -7.98
CA GLN A 351 -11.39 -11.39 -8.42
C GLN A 351 -11.94 -10.52 -7.27
N ILE A 352 -11.30 -10.62 -6.10
CA ILE A 352 -11.72 -9.90 -4.89
C ILE A 352 -11.40 -8.40 -5.01
N LEU A 353 -10.36 -8.03 -5.76
CA LEU A 353 -9.98 -6.63 -5.97
C LEU A 353 -11.06 -5.86 -6.75
N GLU A 354 -11.62 -6.46 -7.79
CA GLU A 354 -12.72 -5.93 -8.61
C GLU A 354 -14.00 -5.80 -7.78
N LYS A 355 -14.28 -6.78 -6.91
CA LYS A 355 -15.40 -6.71 -5.94
C LYS A 355 -15.18 -5.61 -4.90
N ILE A 356 -13.96 -5.35 -4.45
CA ILE A 356 -13.63 -4.21 -3.57
C ILE A 356 -13.82 -2.87 -4.31
N ILE A 357 -13.36 -2.75 -5.55
CA ILE A 357 -13.57 -1.55 -6.40
C ILE A 357 -15.08 -1.28 -6.57
N LEU A 358 -15.89 -2.33 -6.78
CA LEU A 358 -17.34 -2.22 -6.84
C LEU A 358 -17.94 -1.78 -5.49
N MET A 359 -17.50 -2.36 -4.37
CA MET A 359 -17.93 -1.93 -3.03
C MET A 359 -17.58 -0.47 -2.75
N ILE A 360 -16.44 0.03 -3.23
CA ILE A 360 -16.05 1.44 -3.10
C ILE A 360 -16.99 2.35 -3.92
N LYS A 361 -17.37 1.95 -5.13
CA LYS A 361 -18.31 2.69 -5.99
C LYS A 361 -19.73 2.74 -5.38
N ILE A 362 -20.19 1.64 -4.79
CA ILE A 362 -21.53 1.53 -4.19
C ILE A 362 -21.60 2.18 -2.79
N TYR A 363 -20.62 1.92 -1.93
CA TYR A 363 -20.61 2.31 -0.51
C TYR A 363 -19.55 3.38 -0.24
N ASN A 364 -19.69 4.52 -0.93
CA ASN A 364 -18.69 5.60 -0.97
C ASN A 364 -18.49 6.40 0.35
N LYS A 365 -19.01 5.93 1.50
CA LYS A 365 -18.85 6.52 2.85
C LYS A 365 -18.93 5.43 3.95
N GLY A 366 -18.33 5.70 5.12
CA GLY A 366 -18.45 4.86 6.33
C GLY A 366 -17.46 3.69 6.46
N GLU A 367 -17.71 2.75 7.38
CA GLU A 367 -16.77 1.65 7.71
C GLU A 367 -16.46 0.76 6.49
N ILE A 368 -17.42 0.57 5.56
CA ILE A 368 -17.18 -0.18 4.31
C ILE A 368 -16.09 0.48 3.47
N LEU A 369 -16.23 1.78 3.16
CA LEU A 369 -15.20 2.53 2.43
C LEU A 369 -13.85 2.44 3.15
N LEU A 370 -13.81 2.68 4.46
CA LEU A 370 -12.58 2.66 5.23
C LEU A 370 -11.91 1.27 5.24
N ASN A 371 -12.68 0.18 5.30
CA ASN A 371 -12.13 -1.17 5.18
C ASN A 371 -11.62 -1.45 3.77
N CYS A 372 -12.39 -1.11 2.72
CA CYS A 372 -11.99 -1.29 1.33
C CYS A 372 -10.73 -0.48 0.97
N LEU A 373 -10.65 0.79 1.37
CA LEU A 373 -9.44 1.60 1.19
C LEU A 373 -8.26 1.02 1.96
N LYS A 374 -8.44 0.60 3.22
CA LYS A 374 -7.38 -0.08 4.00
C LYS A 374 -6.88 -1.36 3.33
N THR A 375 -7.74 -2.14 2.66
CA THR A 375 -7.32 -3.28 1.84
C THR A 375 -6.44 -2.83 0.68
N ILE A 376 -6.86 -1.82 -0.08
CA ILE A 376 -6.11 -1.35 -1.25
C ILE A 376 -4.79 -0.69 -0.82
N THR A 377 -4.75 0.04 0.30
CA THR A 377 -3.50 0.57 0.89
C THR A 377 -2.47 -0.56 1.12
N LYS A 378 -2.89 -1.73 1.61
CA LYS A 378 -1.99 -2.89 1.82
C LYS A 378 -1.52 -3.58 0.53
N LEU A 379 -2.27 -3.47 -0.57
CA LEU A 379 -2.02 -4.24 -1.80
C LEU A 379 -1.44 -3.40 -2.95
N SER A 380 -1.67 -2.08 -2.94
CA SER A 380 -1.14 -1.12 -3.93
C SER A 380 0.39 -0.90 -3.95
N PRO A 381 1.23 -1.47 -3.05
CA PRO A 381 2.67 -1.56 -3.32
C PRO A 381 3.03 -2.55 -4.44
N GLU A 382 2.09 -3.37 -4.92
CA GLU A 382 2.33 -4.43 -5.91
C GLU A 382 1.90 -3.95 -7.32
N ASP A 383 2.80 -3.96 -8.31
CA ASP A 383 2.57 -3.43 -9.67
C ASP A 383 1.29 -3.99 -10.34
N ILE A 384 1.05 -5.30 -10.16
CA ILE A 384 -0.10 -6.01 -10.73
C ILE A 384 -1.43 -5.50 -10.17
N VAL A 385 -1.43 -5.01 -8.92
CA VAL A 385 -2.58 -4.39 -8.27
C VAL A 385 -2.79 -2.98 -8.82
N ASN A 386 -1.72 -2.19 -8.98
CA ASN A 386 -1.78 -0.85 -9.59
C ASN A 386 -2.31 -0.89 -11.03
N ALA A 387 -1.92 -1.89 -11.81
CA ALA A 387 -2.43 -2.11 -13.17
C ALA A 387 -3.96 -2.31 -13.22
N ILE A 388 -4.55 -3.04 -12.25
CA ILE A 388 -6.00 -3.25 -12.14
C ILE A 388 -6.73 -2.04 -11.54
N LEU A 389 -6.07 -1.29 -10.65
CA LEU A 389 -6.64 -0.08 -10.03
C LEU A 389 -6.71 1.11 -10.99
N ARG A 390 -5.83 1.16 -12.01
CA ARG A 390 -5.69 2.30 -12.93
C ARG A 390 -7.01 2.77 -13.57
N PRO A 391 -7.91 1.92 -14.09
CA PRO A 391 -9.23 2.36 -14.60
C PRO A 391 -10.22 2.85 -13.52
N SER A 392 -9.78 2.93 -12.26
CA SER A 392 -10.54 3.48 -11.12
C SER A 392 -9.91 4.73 -10.49
N ILE A 393 -8.84 5.30 -11.09
CA ILE A 393 -8.32 6.64 -10.78
C ILE A 393 -9.45 7.69 -10.57
N PRO A 394 -10.45 7.85 -11.45
CA PRO A 394 -11.47 8.89 -11.27
C PRO A 394 -12.45 8.55 -10.14
N THR A 395 -12.57 7.26 -9.78
CA THR A 395 -13.32 6.84 -8.58
C THR A 395 -12.59 7.29 -7.31
N PHE A 396 -11.26 7.14 -7.27
CA PHE A 396 -10.46 7.60 -6.13
C PHE A 396 -10.45 9.13 -6.02
N PHE A 397 -10.29 9.88 -7.12
CA PHE A 397 -10.40 11.34 -7.07
C PHE A 397 -11.78 11.83 -6.64
N ASN A 398 -12.87 11.21 -7.12
CA ASN A 398 -14.22 11.52 -6.64
C ASN A 398 -14.43 11.22 -5.14
N ILE A 399 -13.71 10.25 -4.56
CA ILE A 399 -13.74 9.99 -3.12
C ILE A 399 -12.93 11.02 -2.34
N PHE A 400 -11.77 11.43 -2.87
CA PHE A 400 -10.94 12.49 -2.29
C PHE A 400 -11.73 13.81 -2.20
N THR A 401 -12.29 14.29 -3.32
CA THR A 401 -13.00 15.57 -3.39
C THR A 401 -14.31 15.62 -2.59
N ASN A 402 -14.94 14.47 -2.32
CA ASN A 402 -16.19 14.39 -1.55
C ASN A 402 -15.99 13.98 -0.08
N SER A 403 -14.74 13.95 0.41
CA SER A 403 -14.38 13.57 1.78
C SER A 403 -13.81 14.74 2.57
N SER A 404 -14.16 14.78 3.85
CA SER A 404 -13.49 15.59 4.88
C SER A 404 -12.91 14.73 6.02
N ASP A 405 -12.89 13.40 5.85
CA ASP A 405 -12.26 12.46 6.79
C ASP A 405 -10.77 12.26 6.43
N PRO A 406 -9.80 12.70 7.27
CA PRO A 406 -8.38 12.51 7.00
C PRO A 406 -7.97 11.05 6.79
N LEU A 407 -8.67 10.09 7.42
CA LEU A 407 -8.40 8.66 7.25
C LEU A 407 -8.78 8.14 5.86
N VAL A 408 -9.74 8.80 5.19
CA VAL A 408 -10.07 8.56 3.78
C VAL A 408 -9.07 9.31 2.90
N LEU A 409 -8.84 10.60 3.15
CA LEU A 409 -7.97 11.45 2.34
C LEU A 409 -6.54 10.90 2.23
N SER A 410 -5.89 10.59 3.37
CA SER A 410 -4.51 10.04 3.39
C SER A 410 -4.42 8.73 2.59
N ARG A 411 -5.38 7.81 2.77
CA ARG A 411 -5.39 6.53 2.07
C ARG A 411 -5.64 6.69 0.58
N THR A 412 -6.55 7.57 0.19
CA THR A 412 -6.83 7.85 -1.21
C THR A 412 -5.62 8.51 -1.89
N CYS A 413 -4.93 9.47 -1.24
CA CYS A 413 -3.66 10.01 -1.72
C CYS A 413 -2.55 8.95 -1.82
N TYR A 414 -2.40 8.07 -0.83
CA TYR A 414 -1.41 6.99 -0.85
C TYR A 414 -1.65 6.05 -2.04
N ILE A 415 -2.89 5.60 -2.24
CA ILE A 415 -3.31 4.70 -3.33
C ILE A 415 -3.06 5.37 -4.69
N LEU A 416 -3.49 6.63 -4.86
CA LEU A 416 -3.27 7.40 -6.08
C LEU A 416 -1.77 7.61 -6.38
N ALA A 417 -0.97 7.90 -5.35
CA ALA A 417 0.47 8.09 -5.50
C ALA A 417 1.18 6.80 -5.95
N ASN A 418 0.72 5.62 -5.50
CA ASN A 418 1.23 4.33 -5.97
C ASN A 418 0.80 4.06 -7.43
N ILE A 419 -0.48 4.22 -7.76
CA ILE A 419 -1.00 3.98 -9.13
C ILE A 419 -0.31 4.89 -10.17
N LEU A 420 0.04 6.12 -9.78
CA LEU A 420 0.70 7.11 -10.64
C LEU A 420 2.24 7.09 -10.58
N GLY A 421 2.85 6.13 -9.86
CA GLY A 421 4.28 6.12 -9.53
C GLY A 421 5.23 6.03 -10.73
N ASP A 422 5.06 5.01 -11.57
CA ASP A 422 6.06 4.64 -12.60
C ASP A 422 5.70 5.14 -14.01
N TYR A 423 4.46 4.87 -14.47
CA TYR A 423 4.07 5.06 -15.87
C TYR A 423 2.64 5.57 -16.02
N ASN A 424 2.37 6.82 -15.64
CA ASN A 424 1.14 7.53 -15.99
C ASN A 424 1.15 8.03 -17.45
N THR A 425 -0.01 8.35 -18.02
CA THR A 425 -0.20 8.92 -19.38
C THR A 425 -0.90 10.28 -19.30
N GLU A 426 -1.09 10.98 -20.43
CA GLU A 426 -1.95 12.17 -20.45
C GLU A 426 -3.38 11.84 -20.02
N ASN A 427 -3.92 10.66 -20.35
CA ASN A 427 -5.29 10.30 -19.99
C ASN A 427 -5.48 10.11 -18.48
N ASP A 428 -4.53 9.48 -17.78
CA ASP A 428 -4.61 9.30 -16.31
C ASP A 428 -4.53 10.64 -15.55
N ILE A 429 -4.03 11.69 -16.22
CA ILE A 429 -3.84 13.04 -15.66
C ILE A 429 -4.92 14.02 -16.15
N ASN A 430 -5.53 13.80 -17.32
CA ASN A 430 -6.67 14.60 -17.79
C ASN A 430 -7.92 14.44 -16.89
N GLU A 431 -7.91 13.49 -15.94
CA GLU A 431 -8.92 13.34 -14.88
C GLU A 431 -8.51 14.02 -13.55
N LEU A 432 -7.37 14.73 -13.51
CA LEU A 432 -6.90 15.51 -12.35
C LEU A 432 -7.59 16.89 -12.22
N ASP A 433 -8.91 16.94 -12.43
CA ASP A 433 -9.81 18.10 -12.20
C ASP A 433 -9.86 18.56 -10.72
N SER A 434 -8.89 18.13 -9.89
CA SER A 434 -8.88 18.29 -8.44
C SER A 434 -7.50 18.58 -7.84
N ILE A 435 -6.51 18.97 -8.66
CA ILE A 435 -5.24 19.54 -8.15
C ILE A 435 -5.53 20.74 -7.25
N GLU A 436 -6.45 21.63 -7.62
CA GLU A 436 -6.87 22.76 -6.78
C GLU A 436 -7.35 22.32 -5.39
N ASN A 437 -8.09 21.20 -5.29
CA ASN A 437 -8.54 20.66 -4.01
C ASN A 437 -7.38 20.05 -3.19
N LEU A 438 -6.39 19.43 -3.84
CA LEU A 438 -5.16 18.96 -3.18
C LEU A 438 -4.36 20.14 -2.60
N LEU A 439 -4.24 21.25 -3.34
CA LEU A 439 -3.53 22.45 -2.88
C LEU A 439 -4.29 23.20 -1.78
N TYR A 440 -5.63 23.28 -1.87
CA TYR A 440 -6.47 23.85 -0.81
C TYR A 440 -6.34 23.06 0.51
N ILE A 441 -6.40 21.72 0.45
CA ILE A 441 -6.25 20.87 1.65
C ILE A 441 -4.82 20.96 2.21
N TRP A 442 -3.79 21.10 1.35
CA TRP A 442 -2.43 21.39 1.79
C TRP A 442 -2.38 22.73 2.54
N GLU A 443 -2.90 23.81 1.97
CA GLU A 443 -2.91 25.15 2.57
C GLU A 443 -3.64 25.21 3.92
N ASP A 444 -4.74 24.47 4.08
CA ASP A 444 -5.51 24.39 5.34
C ASP A 444 -4.74 23.68 6.47
N ILE A 445 -4.02 22.58 6.17
CA ILE A 445 -3.31 21.78 7.18
C ILE A 445 -1.86 22.24 7.45
N ILE A 446 -1.32 23.19 6.69
CA ILE A 446 0.11 23.50 6.68
C ILE A 446 0.61 24.17 7.98
N GLY A 447 1.49 23.48 8.71
CA GLY A 447 1.97 23.88 10.03
C GLY A 447 1.14 23.33 11.19
N ASN A 448 0.09 22.55 10.93
CA ASN A 448 -0.51 21.69 11.97
C ASN A 448 0.47 20.54 12.29
N THR A 449 0.71 20.30 13.57
CA THR A 449 1.71 19.37 14.09
C THR A 449 1.13 18.04 14.58
N ASP A 450 -0.18 17.80 14.40
CA ASP A 450 -0.77 16.50 14.73
C ASP A 450 -0.39 15.40 13.71
N GLU A 451 -0.27 14.16 14.20
CA GLU A 451 0.18 12.99 13.45
C GLU A 451 -0.67 12.71 12.19
N MET A 452 -1.98 12.96 12.24
CA MET A 452 -2.91 12.70 11.15
C MET A 452 -2.76 13.76 10.04
N SER A 453 -2.64 15.03 10.43
CA SER A 453 -2.40 16.13 9.49
C SER A 453 -1.03 16.03 8.83
N VAL A 454 0.00 15.64 9.59
CA VAL A 454 1.35 15.41 9.05
C VAL A 454 1.39 14.21 8.11
N ASP A 455 0.75 13.07 8.44
CA ASP A 455 0.65 11.93 7.53
C ASP A 455 -0.08 12.30 6.23
N LEU A 456 -1.22 12.98 6.33
CA LEU A 456 -2.00 13.47 5.18
C LEU A 456 -1.16 14.41 4.30
N LEU A 457 -0.45 15.36 4.90
CA LEU A 457 0.43 16.29 4.20
C LEU A 457 1.54 15.55 3.44
N ILE A 458 2.18 14.55 4.06
CA ILE A 458 3.15 13.67 3.38
C ILE A 458 2.50 12.97 2.17
N LYS A 459 1.27 12.44 2.30
CA LYS A 459 0.60 11.74 1.18
C LYS A 459 0.19 12.68 0.05
N ILE A 460 -0.21 13.91 0.35
CA ILE A 460 -0.50 14.95 -0.67
C ILE A 460 0.78 15.32 -1.41
N ILE A 461 1.86 15.63 -0.69
CA ILE A 461 3.15 16.02 -1.28
C ILE A 461 3.70 14.88 -2.14
N ARG A 462 3.64 13.62 -1.68
CA ARG A 462 4.09 12.45 -2.45
C ARG A 462 3.25 12.20 -3.72
N LEU A 463 1.94 12.47 -3.66
CA LEU A 463 1.07 12.40 -4.84
C LEU A 463 1.45 13.46 -5.88
N ILE A 464 1.64 14.72 -5.47
CA ILE A 464 2.11 15.80 -6.36
C ILE A 464 3.51 15.48 -6.92
N ALA A 465 4.42 14.96 -6.10
CA ALA A 465 5.76 14.56 -6.53
C ALA A 465 5.74 13.48 -7.63
N ASN A 466 4.84 12.49 -7.55
CA ASN A 466 4.69 11.44 -8.56
C ASN A 466 3.98 11.94 -9.82
N ILE A 467 2.99 12.84 -9.70
CA ILE A 467 2.43 13.55 -10.86
C ILE A 467 3.52 14.33 -11.61
N LEU A 468 4.44 14.97 -10.89
CA LEU A 468 5.58 15.70 -11.46
C LEU A 468 6.70 14.79 -12.03
N LYS A 469 6.77 13.49 -11.69
CA LYS A 469 7.71 12.56 -12.37
C LYS A 469 7.42 12.47 -13.88
N ALA A 470 6.16 12.65 -14.29
CA ALA A 470 5.67 12.48 -15.65
C ALA A 470 6.27 13.47 -16.68
N LYS A 471 7.02 12.95 -17.68
CA LYS A 471 7.64 13.74 -18.76
C LYS A 471 6.65 14.63 -19.53
N HIS A 472 5.43 14.17 -19.74
CA HIS A 472 4.36 14.83 -20.52
C HIS A 472 3.57 15.87 -19.73
N ILE A 473 3.59 15.81 -18.38
CA ILE A 473 2.81 16.70 -17.50
C ILE A 473 3.64 17.82 -16.93
N GLY A 474 4.84 17.51 -16.41
CA GLY A 474 5.69 18.49 -15.75
C GLY A 474 5.87 19.80 -16.54
N PRO A 475 6.23 19.77 -17.84
CA PRO A 475 6.36 20.97 -18.67
C PRO A 475 5.06 21.77 -18.89
N LYS A 476 3.90 21.22 -18.49
CA LYS A 476 2.56 21.79 -18.64
C LYS A 476 1.85 22.02 -17.29
N PHE A 477 2.51 21.75 -16.17
CA PHE A 477 1.87 21.74 -14.85
C PHE A 477 1.57 23.17 -14.38
N LEU A 478 0.31 23.59 -14.55
CA LEU A 478 -0.09 25.00 -14.42
C LEU A 478 0.11 25.59 -13.02
N SER A 479 -0.03 24.79 -11.96
CA SER A 479 0.07 25.22 -10.56
C SER A 479 1.50 25.15 -9.98
N ALA A 480 2.53 25.24 -10.84
CA ALA A 480 3.92 25.05 -10.44
C ALA A 480 4.39 26.08 -9.41
N GLU A 481 4.04 27.34 -9.63
CA GLU A 481 4.37 28.48 -8.76
C GLU A 481 3.65 28.40 -7.40
N GLU A 482 2.42 27.87 -7.36
CA GLU A 482 1.63 27.64 -6.15
C GLU A 482 2.20 26.48 -5.32
N VAL A 483 2.55 25.36 -5.97
CA VAL A 483 3.22 24.23 -5.32
C VAL A 483 4.58 24.66 -4.77
N LEU A 484 5.35 25.50 -5.48
CA LEU A 484 6.62 26.02 -4.95
C LEU A 484 6.40 26.82 -3.66
N LYS A 485 5.42 27.75 -3.62
CA LYS A 485 5.09 28.52 -2.41
C LYS A 485 4.72 27.58 -1.24
N LEU A 486 3.83 26.62 -1.46
CA LEU A 486 3.40 25.66 -0.42
C LEU A 486 4.56 24.79 0.08
N LEU A 487 5.51 24.40 -0.78
CA LEU A 487 6.74 23.72 -0.37
C LEU A 487 7.65 24.62 0.47
N LEU A 488 7.83 25.89 0.11
CA LEU A 488 8.64 26.85 0.85
C LEU A 488 8.03 27.17 2.22
N ASP A 489 6.70 27.26 2.33
CA ASP A 489 5.99 27.42 3.60
C ASP A 489 6.08 26.15 4.46
N THR A 490 6.00 24.96 3.85
CA THR A 490 6.18 23.68 4.56
C THR A 490 7.58 23.62 5.18
N LEU A 491 8.62 23.90 4.37
CA LEU A 491 10.02 24.04 4.81
C LEU A 491 10.29 25.32 5.64
N SER A 492 9.26 26.08 6.03
CA SER A 492 9.36 27.18 7.01
C SER A 492 8.67 26.85 8.34
N ARG A 493 7.62 26.01 8.31
CA ARG A 493 6.82 25.67 9.48
C ARG A 493 7.32 24.39 10.18
N TYR A 494 7.89 23.45 9.43
CA TYR A 494 8.43 22.20 9.96
C TYR A 494 9.97 22.20 9.97
N LYS A 495 10.56 21.65 11.04
CA LYS A 495 12.00 21.41 11.19
C LYS A 495 12.37 19.99 10.73
N ILE A 496 13.65 19.77 10.40
CA ILE A 496 14.18 18.47 9.96
C ILE A 496 13.87 17.39 11.01
N GLU A 497 14.43 17.49 12.22
CA GLU A 497 13.88 16.78 13.37
C GLU A 497 12.71 17.59 13.98
N PRO A 498 11.54 17.00 14.26
CA PRO A 498 11.18 15.58 14.13
C PRO A 498 10.46 15.20 12.81
N TYR A 499 10.36 16.07 11.81
CA TYR A 499 9.49 15.89 10.64
C TYR A 499 10.23 15.37 9.38
N GLU A 500 11.13 14.40 9.57
CA GLU A 500 12.11 13.95 8.58
C GLU A 500 11.46 13.41 7.28
N GLU A 501 10.44 12.53 7.38
CA GLU A 501 9.69 12.02 6.21
C GLU A 501 8.99 13.17 5.44
N LEU A 502 8.46 14.16 6.15
CA LEU A 502 7.79 15.32 5.54
C LEU A 502 8.77 16.26 4.85
N VAL A 503 9.91 16.55 5.46
CA VAL A 503 10.97 17.38 4.86
C VAL A 503 11.57 16.68 3.64
N LEU A 504 11.87 15.38 3.72
CA LEU A 504 12.35 14.57 2.60
C LEU A 504 11.38 14.59 1.42
N ASN A 505 10.10 14.29 1.65
CA ASN A 505 9.08 14.31 0.59
C ASN A 505 8.92 15.74 0.01
N SER A 506 9.03 16.79 0.83
CA SER A 506 8.97 18.18 0.37
C SER A 506 10.12 18.52 -0.57
N VAL A 507 11.37 18.20 -0.20
CA VAL A 507 12.53 18.48 -1.06
C VAL A 507 12.53 17.59 -2.31
N ALA A 508 12.13 16.32 -2.22
CA ALA A 508 11.95 15.45 -3.38
C ALA A 508 10.89 15.98 -4.37
N CYS A 509 9.79 16.53 -3.84
CA CYS A 509 8.77 17.20 -4.65
C CYS A 509 9.32 18.48 -5.30
N MET A 510 10.10 19.28 -4.57
CA MET A 510 10.76 20.48 -5.10
C MET A 510 11.78 20.14 -6.21
N ALA A 511 12.54 19.05 -6.05
CA ALA A 511 13.45 18.52 -7.06
C ALA A 511 12.71 18.05 -8.33
N ASN A 512 11.56 17.40 -8.18
CA ASN A 512 10.72 16.99 -9.33
C ASN A 512 10.08 18.21 -10.02
N LEU A 513 9.65 19.22 -9.25
CA LEU A 513 9.05 20.46 -9.76
C LEU A 513 10.07 21.30 -10.54
N LEU A 514 11.17 21.67 -9.89
CA LEU A 514 12.18 22.58 -10.45
C LEU A 514 13.00 21.92 -11.56
N PHE A 515 12.91 20.60 -11.78
CA PHE A 515 13.46 19.96 -12.97
C PHE A 515 12.97 20.65 -14.27
N TYR A 516 11.70 21.08 -14.32
CA TYR A 516 11.10 21.74 -15.48
C TYR A 516 11.28 23.27 -15.50
N ASP A 517 11.76 23.87 -14.40
CA ASP A 517 12.15 25.29 -14.35
C ASP A 517 13.47 25.51 -15.09
N LEU A 518 13.38 25.63 -16.42
CA LEU A 518 14.48 25.98 -17.31
C LEU A 518 14.52 27.50 -17.53
N PRO A 519 15.69 28.08 -17.87
CA PRO A 519 15.80 29.47 -18.29
C PRO A 519 14.81 29.84 -19.40
N ASP A 520 14.41 31.12 -19.43
CA ASP A 520 13.50 31.74 -20.40
C ASP A 520 12.05 31.17 -20.47
N LEU A 521 11.72 30.08 -19.75
CA LEU A 521 10.36 29.51 -19.75
C LEU A 521 9.38 30.19 -18.79
N GLY A 522 9.87 30.89 -17.76
CA GLY A 522 9.02 31.58 -16.77
C GLY A 522 8.16 30.64 -15.89
N TYR A 523 8.58 29.39 -15.73
CA TYR A 523 7.81 28.31 -15.08
C TYR A 523 7.56 28.54 -13.57
N VAL A 524 8.51 29.18 -12.87
CA VAL A 524 8.31 29.75 -11.52
C VAL A 524 8.94 31.14 -11.42
N ASN A 525 8.51 31.92 -10.44
CA ASN A 525 8.96 33.29 -10.22
C ASN A 525 10.40 33.34 -9.66
N GLU A 526 11.19 34.29 -10.18
CA GLU A 526 12.58 34.53 -9.74
C GLU A 526 12.71 34.73 -8.23
N HIS A 527 11.77 35.43 -7.60
CA HIS A 527 11.76 35.65 -6.15
C HIS A 527 11.65 34.35 -5.35
N ASN A 528 10.74 33.46 -5.76
CA ASN A 528 10.55 32.16 -5.10
C ASN A 528 11.71 31.18 -5.43
N ARG A 529 12.34 31.31 -6.61
CA ARG A 529 13.59 30.61 -6.95
C ARG A 529 14.73 30.99 -5.99
N LEU A 530 14.87 32.27 -5.65
CA LEU A 530 15.87 32.76 -4.70
C LEU A 530 15.59 32.30 -3.25
N ILE A 531 14.32 32.29 -2.81
CA ILE A 531 13.94 31.75 -1.49
C ILE A 531 14.20 30.24 -1.42
N ALA A 532 13.89 29.50 -2.49
CA ALA A 532 14.22 28.08 -2.61
C ALA A 532 15.73 27.85 -2.51
N PHE A 533 16.54 28.58 -3.28
CA PHE A 533 18.00 28.52 -3.23
C PHE A 533 18.55 28.77 -1.82
N SER A 534 18.07 29.80 -1.10
CA SER A 534 18.50 30.09 0.27
C SER A 534 18.21 28.94 1.24
N LYS A 535 17.00 28.37 1.19
CA LYS A 535 16.63 27.21 2.03
C LYS A 535 17.45 25.97 1.68
N ILE A 536 17.53 25.63 0.39
CA ILE A 536 18.20 24.43 -0.09
C ILE A 536 19.71 24.48 0.21
N SER A 537 20.36 25.64 0.04
CA SER A 537 21.78 25.82 0.40
C SER A 537 22.03 25.55 1.89
N SER A 538 21.14 26.03 2.77
CA SER A 538 21.21 25.72 4.20
C SER A 538 21.08 24.22 4.49
N MET A 539 20.23 23.50 3.75
CA MET A 539 20.05 22.05 3.91
C MET A 539 21.25 21.25 3.37
N VAL A 540 21.84 21.65 2.24
CA VAL A 540 23.06 21.03 1.69
C VAL A 540 24.25 21.13 2.65
N VAL A 541 24.37 22.23 3.40
CA VAL A 541 25.50 22.46 4.32
C VAL A 541 25.27 21.89 5.73
N ASN A 542 24.02 21.79 6.21
CA ASN A 542 23.71 21.51 7.61
C ASN A 542 22.86 20.24 7.87
N CYS A 543 22.47 19.47 6.85
CA CYS A 543 21.67 18.26 7.05
C CYS A 543 22.55 17.01 7.21
N TYR A 544 22.29 16.22 8.27
CA TYR A 544 22.98 14.95 8.53
C TYR A 544 22.29 13.73 7.89
N ASN A 545 21.05 13.85 7.43
CA ASN A 545 20.37 12.79 6.68
C ASN A 545 20.82 12.84 5.21
N GLU A 546 21.45 11.77 4.73
CA GLU A 546 21.97 11.72 3.36
C GLU A 546 20.87 11.79 2.29
N GLU A 547 19.69 11.18 2.49
CA GLU A 547 18.59 11.24 1.52
C GLU A 547 18.07 12.67 1.31
N ILE A 548 17.94 13.44 2.40
CA ILE A 548 17.56 14.86 2.35
C ILE A 548 18.67 15.68 1.70
N ALA A 549 19.94 15.42 2.01
CA ALA A 549 21.08 16.09 1.37
C ALA A 549 21.15 15.79 -0.15
N VAL A 550 20.89 14.55 -0.57
CA VAL A 550 20.79 14.12 -1.98
C VAL A 550 19.67 14.87 -2.69
N GLN A 551 18.45 14.92 -2.13
CA GLN A 551 17.36 15.66 -2.77
C GLN A 551 17.61 17.18 -2.75
N ALA A 552 18.29 17.71 -1.73
CA ALA A 552 18.68 19.12 -1.67
C ALA A 552 19.71 19.47 -2.74
N LEU A 553 20.76 18.66 -2.92
CA LEU A 553 21.75 18.81 -4.00
C LEU A 553 21.13 18.65 -5.38
N ARG A 554 20.21 17.70 -5.56
CA ARG A 554 19.43 17.52 -6.79
C ARG A 554 18.56 18.75 -7.09
N THR A 555 18.01 19.39 -6.07
CA THR A 555 17.27 20.66 -6.19
C THR A 555 18.22 21.83 -6.53
N LEU A 556 19.38 21.91 -5.88
CA LEU A 556 20.42 22.90 -6.17
C LEU A 556 20.93 22.77 -7.62
N ALA A 557 21.14 21.55 -8.12
CA ALA A 557 21.54 21.30 -9.49
C ALA A 557 20.48 21.80 -10.50
N ASN A 558 19.19 21.69 -10.20
CA ASN A 558 18.14 22.28 -11.04
C ASN A 558 18.18 23.82 -11.00
N LEU A 559 18.43 24.41 -9.83
CA LEU A 559 18.50 25.85 -9.59
C LEU A 559 19.73 26.50 -10.26
N THR A 560 20.91 25.87 -10.24
CA THR A 560 22.15 26.39 -10.85
C THR A 560 22.15 26.40 -12.38
N ARG A 561 21.04 26.03 -13.03
CA ARG A 561 20.82 26.28 -14.47
C ARG A 561 20.47 27.74 -14.76
N HIS A 562 20.15 28.53 -13.74
CA HIS A 562 19.80 29.95 -13.86
C HIS A 562 20.96 30.85 -13.42
N GLU A 563 21.35 31.78 -14.30
CA GLU A 563 22.52 32.67 -14.11
C GLU A 563 22.41 33.55 -12.85
N ASN A 564 21.19 33.95 -12.47
CA ASN A 564 20.96 34.73 -11.27
C ASN A 564 21.23 33.94 -9.97
N ILE A 565 20.97 32.62 -9.96
CA ILE A 565 21.30 31.75 -8.82
C ILE A 565 22.81 31.53 -8.74
N CYS A 566 23.48 31.31 -9.88
CA CYS A 566 24.93 31.12 -9.89
C CYS A 566 25.69 32.32 -9.30
N LYS A 567 25.21 33.55 -9.53
CA LYS A 567 25.80 34.78 -8.97
C LYS A 567 25.73 34.88 -7.45
N GLU A 568 24.79 34.20 -6.80
CA GLU A 568 24.64 34.19 -5.34
C GLU A 568 25.52 33.11 -4.67
N LEU A 569 26.00 32.09 -5.40
CA LEU A 569 26.82 30.99 -4.86
C LEU A 569 28.06 31.46 -4.06
N PRO A 570 28.85 32.46 -4.50
CA PRO A 570 30.02 32.92 -3.75
C PRO A 570 29.64 33.62 -2.44
N GLY A 571 28.48 34.27 -2.38
CA GLY A 571 27.99 34.95 -1.17
C GLY A 571 27.62 34.00 -0.03
N LEU A 572 27.45 32.71 -0.34
CA LEU A 572 27.13 31.63 0.60
C LEU A 572 28.25 30.58 0.74
N PHE A 573 29.43 30.80 0.14
CA PHE A 573 30.53 29.82 0.08
C PHE A 573 30.12 28.46 -0.53
N MET A 574 29.10 28.44 -1.38
CA MET A 574 28.52 27.18 -1.89
C MET A 574 29.45 26.46 -2.87
N ILE A 575 30.41 27.17 -3.49
CA ILE A 575 31.42 26.55 -4.36
C ILE A 575 32.39 25.72 -3.51
N ASP A 576 32.87 26.26 -2.39
CA ASP A 576 33.74 25.56 -1.44
C ASP A 576 33.01 24.37 -0.80
N ALA A 577 31.74 24.54 -0.43
CA ALA A 577 30.90 23.45 0.06
C ALA A 577 30.73 22.33 -0.98
N LEU A 578 30.46 22.66 -2.24
CA LEU A 578 30.35 21.68 -3.33
C LEU A 578 31.68 20.95 -3.60
N LEU A 579 32.83 21.62 -3.44
CA LEU A 579 34.15 20.96 -3.50
C LEU A 579 34.36 19.98 -2.35
N MET A 580 34.00 20.36 -1.11
CA MET A 580 34.10 19.47 0.05
C MET A 580 33.27 18.19 -0.16
N LEU A 581 32.07 18.32 -0.73
CA LEU A 581 31.14 17.21 -0.99
C LEU A 581 31.62 16.23 -2.09
N LEU A 582 32.65 16.55 -2.87
CA LEU A 582 33.28 15.57 -3.78
C LEU A 582 34.00 14.44 -3.01
N ASN A 583 34.41 14.69 -1.77
CA ASN A 583 35.08 13.73 -0.90
C ASN A 583 34.10 12.91 -0.05
N HIS A 584 32.79 12.94 -0.37
CA HIS A 584 31.75 12.33 0.45
C HIS A 584 31.60 10.82 0.16
N SER A 585 31.36 10.01 1.19
CA SER A 585 31.24 8.54 1.05
C SER A 585 29.99 8.07 0.32
N CYS A 586 28.95 8.91 0.28
CA CYS A 586 27.73 8.65 -0.49
C CYS A 586 27.87 9.21 -1.92
N TRP A 587 27.96 8.32 -2.90
CA TRP A 587 28.18 8.66 -4.31
C TRP A 587 27.06 9.52 -4.94
N ASP A 588 25.82 9.45 -4.45
CA ASP A 588 24.73 10.31 -4.95
C ASP A 588 24.95 11.78 -4.58
N ILE A 589 25.55 12.05 -3.41
CA ILE A 589 25.95 13.40 -2.98
C ILE A 589 27.04 13.95 -3.91
N VAL A 590 28.02 13.11 -4.28
CA VAL A 590 29.05 13.45 -5.28
C VAL A 590 28.40 13.72 -6.65
N TYR A 591 27.48 12.85 -7.11
CA TYR A 591 26.81 12.94 -8.40
C TYR A 591 26.06 14.26 -8.61
N PHE A 592 25.23 14.64 -7.63
CA PHE A 592 24.47 15.90 -7.72
C PHE A 592 25.34 17.14 -7.45
N SER A 593 26.46 17.00 -6.71
CA SER A 593 27.47 18.06 -6.59
C SER A 593 28.17 18.34 -7.93
N LEU A 594 28.60 17.30 -8.65
CA LEU A 594 29.11 17.41 -10.02
C LEU A 594 28.04 17.93 -10.99
N GLY A 595 26.77 17.54 -10.81
CA GLY A 595 25.63 18.13 -11.52
C GLY A 595 25.55 19.65 -11.37
N CYS A 596 25.85 20.19 -10.19
CA CYS A 596 25.96 21.63 -9.98
C CYS A 596 27.14 22.23 -10.76
N PHE A 597 28.33 21.62 -10.71
CA PHE A 597 29.51 22.10 -11.45
C PHE A 597 29.34 22.05 -12.97
N ILE A 598 28.62 21.07 -13.54
CA ILE A 598 28.29 21.03 -14.97
C ILE A 598 27.46 22.26 -15.37
N ASN A 599 26.48 22.65 -14.54
CA ASN A 599 25.64 23.80 -14.83
C ASN A 599 26.40 25.12 -14.61
N ILE A 600 27.18 25.26 -13.53
CA ILE A 600 28.00 26.46 -13.28
C ILE A 600 29.06 26.65 -14.39
N SER A 601 29.74 25.58 -14.83
CA SER A 601 30.73 25.64 -15.92
C SER A 601 30.14 26.02 -17.28
N TRP A 602 28.84 25.84 -17.48
CA TRP A 602 28.13 26.31 -18.68
C TRP A 602 27.61 27.74 -18.53
N VAL A 603 26.99 28.07 -17.39
CA VAL A 603 26.20 29.30 -17.19
C VAL A 603 27.03 30.47 -16.65
N THR A 604 28.02 30.23 -15.79
CA THR A 604 28.77 31.30 -15.08
C THR A 604 30.20 30.82 -14.75
N LYS A 605 30.87 30.30 -15.77
CA LYS A 605 32.18 29.61 -15.71
C LYS A 605 33.29 30.38 -15.03
N GLU A 606 33.26 31.71 -15.06
CA GLU A 606 34.22 32.58 -14.38
C GLU A 606 34.32 32.31 -12.88
N LEU A 607 33.26 31.77 -12.26
CA LEU A 607 33.26 31.31 -10.86
C LEU A 607 34.15 30.08 -10.62
N LEU A 608 34.51 29.34 -11.67
CA LEU A 608 35.34 28.13 -11.61
C LEU A 608 36.79 28.37 -12.07
N TYR A 609 37.12 29.58 -12.54
CA TYR A 609 38.49 29.95 -12.93
C TYR A 609 39.34 30.30 -11.69
N SER A 610 39.60 29.30 -10.86
CA SER A 610 40.43 29.37 -9.65
C SER A 610 41.34 28.14 -9.54
N GLU A 611 42.58 28.35 -9.09
CA GLU A 611 43.60 27.31 -8.87
C GLU A 611 43.04 26.14 -8.03
N ILE A 612 42.46 26.47 -6.87
CA ILE A 612 41.88 25.51 -5.91
C ILE A 612 40.76 24.65 -6.53
N ILE A 613 39.95 25.24 -7.43
CA ILE A 613 38.83 24.55 -8.09
C ILE A 613 39.37 23.59 -9.16
N PHE A 614 40.33 24.03 -9.96
CA PHE A 614 41.00 23.17 -10.94
C PHE A 614 41.76 22.03 -10.26
N ASP A 615 42.56 22.31 -9.23
CA ASP A 615 43.27 21.30 -8.43
C ASP A 615 42.32 20.23 -7.90
N SER A 616 41.21 20.64 -7.27
CA SER A 616 40.23 19.71 -6.67
C SER A 616 39.59 18.82 -7.73
N LEU A 617 39.14 19.38 -8.86
CA LEU A 617 38.50 18.61 -9.94
C LEU A 617 39.50 17.71 -10.68
N ILE A 618 40.75 18.13 -10.83
CA ILE A 618 41.82 17.34 -11.48
C ILE A 618 42.28 16.20 -10.56
N ASN A 619 42.39 16.43 -9.25
CA ASN A 619 42.71 15.37 -8.30
C ASN A 619 41.55 14.37 -8.15
N PHE A 620 40.29 14.84 -8.15
CA PHE A 620 39.16 13.91 -8.14
C PHE A 620 39.08 13.07 -9.42
N LEU A 621 39.42 13.64 -10.59
CA LEU A 621 39.55 12.86 -11.83
C LEU A 621 40.69 11.82 -11.76
N ASP A 622 41.81 12.16 -11.10
CA ASP A 622 42.92 11.23 -10.87
C ASP A 622 42.44 10.01 -10.06
N GLU A 623 41.65 10.24 -9.01
CA GLU A 623 41.07 9.19 -8.17
C GLU A 623 40.06 8.29 -8.92
N VAL A 624 39.11 8.88 -9.67
CA VAL A 624 37.97 8.12 -10.22
C VAL A 624 38.14 7.54 -11.62
N ARG A 625 39.09 8.04 -12.44
CA ARG A 625 39.13 7.75 -13.91
C ARG A 625 39.19 6.27 -14.29
N ASN A 626 39.70 5.41 -13.41
CA ASN A 626 39.92 3.99 -13.67
C ASN A 626 38.83 3.07 -13.10
N THR A 627 37.91 3.60 -12.30
CA THR A 627 36.89 2.81 -11.57
C THR A 627 35.47 3.31 -11.80
N GLU A 628 35.25 4.62 -11.81
CA GLU A 628 33.91 5.21 -11.86
C GLU A 628 33.75 6.11 -13.09
N PHE A 629 33.42 5.47 -14.22
CA PHE A 629 33.29 6.15 -15.51
C PHE A 629 32.20 7.24 -15.51
N GLU A 630 31.15 7.12 -14.69
CA GLU A 630 30.09 8.14 -14.60
C GLU A 630 30.65 9.52 -14.21
N PHE A 631 31.36 9.60 -13.06
CA PHE A 631 31.95 10.86 -12.57
C PHE A 631 33.08 11.34 -13.48
N SER A 632 33.84 10.39 -14.05
CA SER A 632 34.87 10.69 -15.06
C SER A 632 34.28 11.43 -16.28
N GLY A 633 33.12 11.00 -16.76
CA GLY A 633 32.39 11.67 -17.84
C GLY A 633 31.86 13.05 -17.43
N GLN A 634 31.33 13.18 -16.21
CA GLN A 634 30.90 14.47 -15.65
C GLN A 634 32.06 15.47 -15.54
N LEU A 635 33.22 15.04 -15.06
CA LEU A 635 34.44 15.85 -14.97
C LEU A 635 34.94 16.28 -16.35
N CYS A 636 35.00 15.36 -17.33
CA CYS A 636 35.31 15.71 -18.72
C CYS A 636 34.31 16.72 -19.30
N MET A 637 33.00 16.60 -19.03
CA MET A 637 32.00 17.61 -19.43
C MET A 637 32.24 18.98 -18.79
N ILE A 638 32.60 19.04 -17.50
CA ILE A 638 32.93 20.30 -16.82
C ILE A 638 34.13 20.97 -17.51
N PHE A 639 35.23 20.25 -17.75
CA PHE A 639 36.38 20.81 -18.45
C PHE A 639 36.06 21.21 -19.90
N CYS A 640 35.24 20.44 -20.63
CA CYS A 640 34.75 20.82 -21.96
C CYS A 640 33.94 22.11 -21.96
N ASN A 641 33.08 22.33 -20.96
CA ASN A 641 32.33 23.58 -20.80
C ASN A 641 33.27 24.77 -20.53
N LEU A 642 34.31 24.57 -19.71
CA LEU A 642 35.34 25.60 -19.45
C LEU A 642 36.18 25.91 -20.70
N CYS A 643 36.43 24.94 -21.58
CA CYS A 643 37.05 25.17 -22.90
C CYS A 643 36.13 25.96 -23.84
N CYS A 644 34.84 25.64 -23.85
CA CYS A 644 33.84 26.27 -24.70
C CYS A 644 33.75 27.79 -24.41
N LEU A 645 34.05 28.58 -25.45
CA LEU A 645 34.03 30.05 -25.40
C LEU A 645 35.07 30.67 -24.43
N SER A 646 36.30 30.16 -24.38
CA SER A 646 37.44 30.77 -23.65
C SER A 646 37.88 32.17 -24.15
N LYS A 647 37.20 32.74 -25.16
CA LYS A 647 37.50 34.06 -25.73
C LYS A 647 37.33 35.19 -24.69
N GLY A 648 38.44 35.69 -24.18
CA GLY A 648 38.48 36.79 -23.20
C GLY A 648 38.78 36.36 -21.76
N LEU A 649 38.85 35.05 -21.50
CA LEU A 649 39.31 34.50 -20.23
C LEU A 649 40.82 34.24 -20.26
N VAL A 650 41.41 34.12 -19.06
CA VAL A 650 42.84 33.89 -18.86
C VAL A 650 43.20 32.44 -19.27
N PRO A 651 44.36 32.18 -19.90
CA PRO A 651 44.81 30.80 -20.19
C PRO A 651 44.88 29.94 -18.93
N TRP A 652 44.52 28.66 -19.04
CA TRP A 652 44.45 27.75 -17.89
C TRP A 652 45.82 27.59 -17.21
N GLU A 653 46.92 27.64 -17.96
CA GLU A 653 48.29 27.59 -17.44
C GLU A 653 48.62 28.73 -16.46
N SER A 654 47.85 29.82 -16.49
CA SER A 654 47.98 30.99 -15.60
C SER A 654 46.93 31.02 -14.48
N VAL A 655 46.10 29.98 -14.35
CA VAL A 655 45.02 29.87 -13.35
C VAL A 655 45.11 28.56 -12.56
N ALA A 656 45.34 27.44 -13.24
CA ALA A 656 45.57 26.12 -12.65
C ALA A 656 47.07 25.75 -12.59
N GLY A 657 47.95 26.55 -13.20
CA GLY A 657 49.36 26.22 -13.38
C GLY A 657 49.63 25.19 -14.49
N GLU A 658 50.84 25.22 -15.04
CA GLU A 658 51.25 24.32 -16.14
C GLU A 658 51.29 22.84 -15.73
N GLU A 659 51.55 22.53 -14.46
CA GLU A 659 51.64 21.15 -13.98
C GLU A 659 50.28 20.46 -13.98
N ASN A 660 49.22 21.14 -13.52
CA ASN A 660 47.85 20.60 -13.56
C ASN A 660 47.29 20.52 -14.99
N VAL A 661 47.54 21.52 -15.84
CA VAL A 661 47.16 21.44 -17.27
C VAL A 661 47.85 20.27 -17.96
N LYS A 662 49.11 19.98 -17.62
CA LYS A 662 49.82 18.78 -18.08
C LYS A 662 49.21 17.50 -17.48
N LYS A 663 48.98 17.42 -16.16
CA LYS A 663 48.36 16.27 -15.48
C LYS A 663 47.02 15.90 -16.11
N LEU A 664 46.13 16.88 -16.28
CA LEU A 664 44.86 16.71 -16.99
C LEU A 664 45.06 16.23 -18.43
N SER A 665 46.00 16.84 -19.17
CA SER A 665 46.29 16.41 -20.54
C SER A 665 46.78 14.97 -20.61
N ASP A 666 47.59 14.50 -19.65
CA ASP A 666 48.10 13.13 -19.62
C ASP A 666 47.01 12.13 -19.18
N MET A 667 46.21 12.43 -18.16
CA MET A 667 45.04 11.61 -17.78
C MET A 667 44.00 11.49 -18.90
N VAL A 668 43.76 12.55 -19.67
CA VAL A 668 42.84 12.51 -20.82
C VAL A 668 43.36 11.57 -21.92
N LYS A 669 44.69 11.44 -22.10
CA LYS A 669 45.27 10.44 -23.02
C LYS A 669 45.06 9.02 -22.49
N GLU A 670 45.30 8.79 -21.20
CA GLU A 670 45.06 7.49 -20.57
C GLU A 670 43.60 7.04 -20.74
N ILE A 671 42.65 7.96 -20.55
CA ILE A 671 41.21 7.73 -20.80
C ILE A 671 40.94 7.42 -22.28
N LEU A 672 41.56 8.14 -23.22
CA LEU A 672 41.40 7.89 -24.66
C LEU A 672 41.96 6.53 -25.12
N ASP A 673 42.97 6.01 -24.44
CA ASP A 673 43.58 4.70 -24.69
C ASP A 673 42.81 3.54 -24.00
N MET A 674 41.77 3.84 -23.20
CA MET A 674 40.89 2.81 -22.62
C MET A 674 39.97 2.18 -23.69
N GLY A 675 39.77 0.87 -23.60
CA GLY A 675 38.88 0.12 -24.48
C GLY A 675 38.03 -0.91 -23.72
N GLY A 676 36.75 -0.98 -24.07
CA GLY A 676 35.78 -1.93 -23.53
C GLY A 676 34.38 -1.66 -24.08
N ASP A 677 33.47 -2.62 -23.87
CA ASP A 677 32.08 -2.56 -24.36
C ASP A 677 31.11 -1.88 -23.36
N ASP A 678 31.63 -1.28 -22.29
CA ASP A 678 30.82 -0.58 -21.28
C ASP A 678 30.29 0.77 -21.81
N GLU A 679 28.97 0.98 -21.73
CA GLU A 679 28.33 2.17 -22.30
C GLU A 679 28.76 3.47 -21.62
N LYS A 680 29.08 3.44 -20.31
CA LYS A 680 29.58 4.61 -19.60
C LYS A 680 30.99 4.92 -20.07
N LEU A 681 31.88 3.93 -20.12
CA LEU A 681 33.24 4.09 -20.64
C LEU A 681 33.24 4.69 -22.05
N ILE A 682 32.40 4.19 -22.95
CA ILE A 682 32.26 4.73 -24.31
C ILE A 682 31.91 6.23 -24.29
N ARG A 683 30.96 6.65 -23.44
CA ARG A 683 30.59 8.07 -23.26
C ARG A 683 31.73 8.91 -22.67
N VAL A 684 32.49 8.39 -21.70
CA VAL A 684 33.69 9.09 -21.17
C VAL A 684 34.73 9.30 -22.28
N VAL A 685 34.97 8.26 -23.09
CA VAL A 685 35.92 8.31 -24.21
C VAL A 685 35.44 9.28 -25.30
N GLU A 686 34.13 9.50 -25.46
CA GLU A 686 33.60 10.59 -26.31
C GLU A 686 33.88 11.98 -25.71
N TYR A 687 33.54 12.22 -24.43
CA TYR A 687 33.84 13.51 -23.79
C TYR A 687 35.36 13.81 -23.69
N ALA A 688 36.19 12.79 -23.55
CA ALA A 688 37.65 12.91 -23.56
C ALA A 688 38.22 13.28 -24.95
N LYS A 689 37.56 12.88 -26.05
CA LYS A 689 37.94 13.31 -27.42
C LYS A 689 37.71 14.80 -27.59
N ASP A 690 36.51 15.26 -27.24
CA ASP A 690 36.16 16.69 -27.27
C ASP A 690 37.14 17.50 -26.38
N LEU A 691 37.43 17.02 -25.17
CA LEU A 691 38.34 17.70 -24.25
C LEU A 691 39.77 17.80 -24.82
N ASN A 692 40.32 16.71 -25.39
CA ASN A 692 41.65 16.68 -26.00
C ASN A 692 41.73 17.53 -27.29
N GLU A 693 40.61 17.77 -27.98
CA GLU A 693 40.58 18.71 -29.10
C GLU A 693 40.66 20.17 -28.60
N PHE A 694 39.81 20.53 -27.62
CA PHE A 694 39.59 21.94 -27.23
C PHE A 694 40.44 22.45 -26.06
N MET A 695 41.05 21.60 -25.23
CA MET A 695 41.84 22.05 -24.07
C MET A 695 43.12 22.80 -24.48
N PRO A 696 43.57 23.79 -23.68
CA PRO A 696 44.91 24.36 -23.82
C PRO A 696 45.98 23.27 -23.79
N LYS A 697 46.87 23.27 -24.79
CA LYS A 697 47.92 22.26 -24.94
C LYS A 697 49.21 22.80 -24.29
N PRO A 698 49.82 22.06 -23.34
CA PRO A 698 50.96 22.55 -22.55
C PRO A 698 52.03 23.25 -23.40
N LEU A 699 52.34 24.49 -23.05
CA LEU A 699 53.26 25.34 -23.81
C LEU A 699 54.65 24.70 -23.90
N LEU A 700 55.13 24.50 -25.11
CA LEU A 700 56.43 23.87 -25.36
C LEU A 700 57.57 24.83 -24.95
N PRO A 701 58.41 24.50 -23.97
CA PRO A 701 59.49 25.37 -23.54
C PRO A 701 60.62 25.43 -24.57
N CYS A 702 61.31 26.58 -24.62
CA CYS A 702 62.60 26.66 -25.29
C CYS A 702 63.64 25.88 -24.47
N MET A 703 64.27 24.89 -25.10
CA MET A 703 65.28 24.03 -24.46
C MET A 703 66.65 24.73 -24.25
N VAL A 704 66.75 26.04 -24.52
CA VAL A 704 67.97 26.81 -24.26
C VAL A 704 67.96 27.39 -22.86
N GLU A 705 68.98 27.02 -22.08
CA GLU A 705 69.22 27.51 -20.73
C GLU A 705 69.20 29.04 -20.67
N GLY A 706 68.44 29.61 -19.73
CA GLY A 706 68.24 31.05 -19.59
C GLY A 706 67.26 31.71 -20.57
N CYS A 707 66.68 30.99 -21.55
CA CYS A 707 65.69 31.59 -22.46
C CYS A 707 64.31 31.83 -21.82
N GLY A 708 63.78 30.82 -21.10
CA GLY A 708 62.51 30.89 -20.37
C GLY A 708 61.23 31.01 -21.20
N ARG A 709 61.30 31.19 -22.52
CA ARG A 709 60.12 31.34 -23.39
C ARG A 709 59.45 30.00 -23.68
N LYS A 710 58.12 30.02 -23.82
CA LYS A 710 57.28 28.84 -24.11
C LYS A 710 56.30 29.13 -25.26
N PHE A 711 55.85 28.10 -25.98
CA PHE A 711 55.17 28.25 -27.28
C PHE A 711 53.99 27.30 -27.46
N LEU A 712 52.89 27.80 -28.02
CA LEU A 712 51.64 27.07 -28.25
C LEU A 712 51.78 25.84 -29.19
N ASN A 713 52.81 25.81 -30.05
CA ASN A 713 53.05 24.69 -30.95
C ASN A 713 54.54 24.58 -31.37
N LYS A 714 54.89 23.46 -32.01
CA LYS A 714 56.27 23.18 -32.47
C LYS A 714 56.76 24.17 -33.53
N GLU A 715 55.87 24.72 -34.34
CA GLU A 715 56.20 25.68 -35.40
C GLU A 715 56.68 27.00 -34.80
N LEU A 716 55.93 27.60 -33.86
CA LEU A 716 56.30 28.81 -33.14
C LEU A 716 57.57 28.62 -32.30
N LEU A 717 57.77 27.45 -31.68
CA LEU A 717 59.03 27.10 -30.99
C LEU A 717 60.20 27.08 -31.99
N GLN A 718 60.03 26.43 -33.14
CA GLN A 718 61.07 26.31 -34.16
C GLN A 718 61.40 27.68 -34.81
N ASP A 719 60.38 28.52 -35.00
CA ASP A 719 60.47 29.87 -35.55
C ASP A 719 61.16 30.82 -34.56
N HIS A 720 60.90 30.68 -33.25
CA HIS A 720 61.67 31.33 -32.20
C HIS A 720 63.12 30.85 -32.14
N TRP A 721 63.35 29.53 -32.19
CA TRP A 721 64.70 28.94 -32.19
C TRP A 721 65.53 29.50 -33.36
N ASN A 722 64.95 29.47 -34.57
CA ASN A 722 65.56 30.04 -35.78
C ASN A 722 65.86 31.55 -35.70
N ARG A 723 65.21 32.30 -34.80
CA ARG A 723 65.37 33.76 -34.63
C ARG A 723 66.22 34.18 -33.42
N ARG A 724 66.56 33.27 -32.50
CA ARG A 724 67.19 33.60 -31.21
C ARG A 724 68.27 32.63 -30.72
N HIS A 725 68.34 31.41 -31.27
CA HIS A 725 69.16 30.31 -30.77
C HIS A 725 69.84 29.50 -31.89
N LYS A 726 70.00 30.12 -33.05
CA LYS A 726 70.57 29.56 -34.27
C LYS A 726 71.51 30.58 -34.93
#